data_AF-A0A7C2NEW3-F1
#
_entry.id   AF-A0A7C2NEW3-F1
#
_cell.length_a   1.000
_cell.length_b   1.000
_cell.length_c   1.000
_cell.angle_alpha   90.00
_cell.angle_beta   90.00
_cell.angle_gamma   90.00
#
_symmetry.space_group_name_H-M   'P 1'
#
loop_
_entity.id
_entity.type
_entity.pdbx_description
1 polymer ?
#
loop_
_entity_poly.entity_id
_entity_poly.type
_entity_poly.pdbx_seq_one_letter_code
_entity_poly.pdbx_strand_id
1 'polypeptide(L)'
;MASRQPAHPGRDAAQAGRAPGPPAPLRDTRHAAARGRVALALAGLLAWTAWAHLPLLRCLGSCTFDPKLHFGGGLNVLDTWLNVWILAAIQRNLLSRPLELFEANAFHPAPHVLAGSETLLGLAVLTLPLRAALSNPVAMHQLALVGTAAAGALANFVLARELTRSAWIGFAVGWIALFMPWRLMELGRLQLLPASAFPLAWWAAYRILAGASGRRERWTLAVALAVPLLTSFYLAYLATAAFAVLALVVGASLRPGRRAWLRLAAGAAPAYAALLLLSLPYLARRAQGELETTLDPRAATQLSDVARVWDMLAPRFEAVWQIEARTQMTYAVPLAVAALALLGLSAALLAGRAPAGSPAVAEGAERRGRRAVAAGLAALAVAGFLLMLGYRLQLGSVTIPLPGGVAAAWVPGFANLRAPHRFGILVATALPVLAGLGLWALERALGGRAVRGVRLAQVGRALAALALAINVPWRQIPAAPAWDRAEGPRPVYAALAGLPDGPLLEVPWSPRRPWLGAYDEAQTLVASTLHWRPILNGYTGYAPPTYHFLRRVAVTLPSAESIDRLRRAAGLRWIVVHRDRLGPFERLAWDRGAAEAGLRLAYEDRRNRIYEVPARSDTGVWMEAMRTSELRPRTFEGLSRAPLELPTPAGSLRVRPLDPFRYSGTVATPTRVEVAIENRSALPWPGFDLQREGLVELRAAFAHPDGRIEKSERIPLVADVAPGGTARTVALVAAPTRRGRYRLCLDLVQRLSGGDRALPVPPVELEADVDGDDTPAELIGLMRRDVPEPTWACGAGAGVAAAGRAAGDRQAW
;
A
#
# COMPACT_ATOMS: atom_id res chain seq x y z
N MET A 1 -2.46 108.89 -35.45
CA MET A 1 -2.96 108.67 -36.82
C MET A 1 -2.67 107.22 -37.17
N ALA A 2 -3.61 106.30 -37.01
CA ALA A 2 -4.85 106.08 -37.78
C ALA A 2 -4.62 105.19 -39.02
N SER A 3 -5.59 104.29 -39.21
CA SER A 3 -5.93 103.45 -40.39
C SER A 3 -4.90 102.38 -40.78
N ARG A 4 -5.10 101.06 -40.57
CA ARG A 4 -6.23 100.16 -40.98
C ARG A 4 -6.74 100.47 -42.38
N GLN A 5 -6.59 99.52 -43.32
CA GLN A 5 -7.65 99.05 -44.23
C GLN A 5 -7.19 97.83 -45.06
N PRO A 6 -8.12 97.00 -45.57
CA PRO A 6 -8.03 95.53 -45.58
C PRO A 6 -8.30 94.84 -46.94
N ALA A 7 -8.12 93.50 -46.94
CA ALA A 7 -8.82 92.39 -47.64
C ALA A 7 -9.57 92.65 -48.98
N HIS A 8 -9.52 91.84 -50.05
CA HIS A 8 -9.53 90.36 -50.30
C HIS A 8 -9.46 90.16 -51.86
N PRO A 9 -9.50 88.95 -52.49
CA PRO A 9 -9.19 87.56 -52.06
C PRO A 9 -8.28 86.77 -53.05
N GLY A 10 -7.76 85.59 -52.64
CA GLY A 10 -7.45 84.49 -53.59
C GLY A 10 -6.27 83.55 -53.27
N ARG A 11 -6.61 82.27 -53.02
CA ARG A 11 -5.85 81.00 -53.18
C ARG A 11 -4.99 80.41 -52.03
N ASP A 12 -5.63 79.45 -51.37
CA ASP A 12 -5.26 78.04 -51.15
C ASP A 12 -4.05 77.68 -50.26
N ALA A 13 -4.44 77.28 -49.04
CA ALA A 13 -3.63 76.69 -48.00
C ALA A 13 -3.41 75.18 -48.21
N ALA A 14 -2.16 74.73 -48.07
CA ALA A 14 -1.82 73.32 -47.85
C ALA A 14 -0.58 73.21 -46.95
N GLN A 15 -0.79 73.29 -45.63
CA GLN A 15 0.10 72.71 -44.61
C GLN A 15 -0.77 72.26 -43.43
N ALA A 16 -1.17 70.99 -43.47
CA ALA A 16 -1.90 70.30 -42.41
C ALA A 16 -0.95 69.42 -41.58
N GLY A 17 -1.26 69.32 -40.29
CA GLY A 17 -0.40 68.81 -39.23
C GLY A 17 0.01 67.34 -39.35
N ARG A 18 1.24 67.06 -38.88
CA ARG A 18 1.66 65.70 -38.50
C ARG A 18 0.98 65.31 -37.20
N ALA A 19 0.02 64.40 -37.28
CA ALA A 19 -0.58 63.72 -36.14
C ALA A 19 0.48 62.87 -35.40
N PRO A 20 0.38 62.72 -34.06
CA PRO A 20 1.19 61.75 -33.33
C PRO A 20 0.81 60.33 -33.77
N GLY A 21 1.80 59.51 -34.15
CA GLY A 21 1.59 58.11 -34.51
C GLY A 21 0.96 57.31 -33.37
N PRO A 22 0.19 56.26 -33.67
CA PRO A 22 -0.49 55.46 -32.65
C PRO A 22 0.52 54.83 -31.68
N PRO A 23 0.25 54.83 -30.36
CA PRO A 23 1.15 54.21 -29.39
C PRO A 23 1.32 52.71 -29.68
N ALA A 24 2.57 52.27 -29.79
CA ALA A 24 2.96 50.85 -29.91
C ALA A 24 2.39 50.00 -28.75
N PRO A 25 2.17 48.69 -28.94
CA PRO A 25 1.30 47.88 -28.08
C PRO A 25 1.97 47.49 -26.75
N LEU A 26 1.99 48.41 -25.77
CA LEU A 26 2.44 48.17 -24.39
C LEU A 26 1.64 47.07 -23.65
N ARG A 27 0.45 46.71 -24.15
CA ARG A 27 -0.34 45.60 -23.62
C ARG A 27 0.23 44.23 -24.00
N ASP A 28 0.86 44.08 -25.17
CA ASP A 28 1.35 42.77 -25.64
C ASP A 28 2.62 42.34 -24.88
N THR A 29 3.49 43.29 -24.57
CA THR A 29 4.75 43.04 -23.84
C THR A 29 4.53 42.60 -22.39
N ARG A 30 3.53 43.16 -21.70
CA ARG A 30 3.18 42.76 -20.32
C ARG A 30 2.59 41.35 -20.25
N HIS A 31 1.76 40.98 -21.22
CA HIS A 31 1.22 39.61 -21.31
C HIS A 31 2.32 38.60 -21.68
N ALA A 32 3.21 38.95 -22.60
CA ALA A 32 4.37 38.14 -22.96
C ALA A 32 5.31 37.92 -21.76
N ALA A 33 5.65 38.97 -21.02
CA ALA A 33 6.48 38.87 -19.81
C ALA A 33 5.81 38.04 -18.70
N ALA A 34 4.49 38.17 -18.51
CA ALA A 34 3.75 37.37 -17.56
C ALA A 34 3.72 35.89 -17.95
N ARG A 35 3.54 35.57 -19.24
CA ARG A 35 3.63 34.21 -19.80
C ARG A 35 5.02 33.62 -19.62
N GLY A 36 6.08 34.40 -19.91
CA GLY A 36 7.47 33.99 -19.73
C GLY A 36 7.80 33.59 -18.29
N ARG A 37 7.31 34.36 -17.30
CA ARG A 37 7.48 34.00 -15.87
C ARG A 37 6.76 32.71 -15.49
N VAL A 38 5.60 32.42 -16.09
CA VAL A 38 4.91 31.13 -15.88
C VAL A 38 5.74 30.00 -16.44
N ALA A 39 6.16 30.12 -17.70
CA ALA A 39 6.96 29.10 -18.38
C ALA A 39 8.25 28.80 -17.61
N LEU A 40 8.94 29.83 -17.13
CA LEU A 40 10.16 29.68 -16.33
C LEU A 40 9.88 28.97 -15.00
N ALA A 41 8.80 29.32 -14.30
CA ALA A 41 8.42 28.65 -13.06
C ALA A 41 8.09 27.16 -13.28
N LEU A 42 7.32 26.85 -14.34
CA LEU A 42 6.99 25.48 -14.70
C LEU A 42 8.24 24.67 -15.09
N ALA A 43 9.11 25.25 -15.93
CA ALA A 43 10.38 24.64 -16.32
C ALA A 43 11.27 24.40 -15.09
N GLY A 44 11.34 25.35 -14.16
CA GLY A 44 12.05 25.20 -12.90
C GLY A 44 11.52 24.03 -12.06
N LEU A 45 10.19 23.88 -11.93
CA LEU A 45 9.60 22.75 -11.20
C LEU A 45 9.94 21.41 -11.84
N LEU A 46 9.89 21.33 -13.18
CA LEU A 46 10.27 20.13 -13.92
C LEU A 46 11.76 19.82 -13.78
N ALA A 47 12.63 20.83 -13.84
CA ALA A 47 14.07 20.69 -13.64
C ALA A 47 14.40 20.20 -12.22
N TRP A 48 13.76 20.76 -11.19
CA TRP A 48 13.90 20.29 -9.81
C TRP A 48 13.38 18.86 -9.63
N THR A 49 12.27 18.52 -10.29
CA THR A 49 11.74 17.14 -10.28
C THR A 49 12.75 16.17 -10.92
N ALA A 50 13.29 16.52 -12.08
CA ALA A 50 14.29 15.70 -12.78
C ALA A 50 15.59 15.58 -11.97
N TRP A 51 16.08 16.67 -11.37
CA TRP A 51 17.26 16.67 -10.50
C TRP A 51 17.06 15.78 -9.27
N ALA A 52 15.92 15.91 -8.59
CA ALA A 52 15.62 15.12 -7.39
C ALA A 52 15.58 13.62 -7.69
N HIS A 53 15.16 13.23 -8.89
CA HIS A 53 15.06 11.83 -9.29
C HIS A 53 16.19 11.39 -10.23
N LEU A 54 17.23 12.22 -10.40
CA LEU A 54 18.31 11.97 -11.35
C LEU A 54 19.00 10.61 -11.13
N PRO A 55 19.27 10.13 -9.90
CA PRO A 55 19.83 8.80 -9.70
C PRO A 55 18.95 7.69 -10.28
N LEU A 56 17.62 7.77 -10.10
CA LEU A 56 16.67 6.80 -10.65
C LEU A 56 16.60 6.88 -12.18
N LEU A 57 16.59 8.10 -12.72
CA LEU A 57 16.54 8.34 -14.18
C LEU A 57 17.82 7.88 -14.89
N ARG A 58 18.99 7.95 -14.24
CA ARG A 58 20.27 7.49 -14.81
C ARG A 58 20.38 5.98 -14.99
N CYS A 59 19.67 5.19 -14.18
CA CYS A 59 19.61 3.74 -14.31
C CYS A 59 18.18 3.24 -14.53
N LEU A 60 17.49 3.89 -15.47
CA LEU A 60 16.11 3.58 -15.83
C LEU A 60 15.95 2.09 -16.18
N GLY A 61 14.98 1.42 -15.54
CA GLY A 61 14.69 0.00 -15.77
C GLY A 61 15.64 -0.99 -15.11
N SER A 62 16.70 -0.51 -14.44
CA SER A 62 17.68 -1.34 -13.73
C SER A 62 17.76 -1.03 -12.23
N CYS A 63 17.22 0.11 -11.80
CA CYS A 63 17.17 0.52 -10.40
C CYS A 63 15.74 0.72 -9.90
N THR A 64 15.56 0.71 -8.58
CA THR A 64 14.37 1.18 -7.88
C THR A 64 14.76 2.08 -6.73
N PHE A 65 13.78 2.74 -6.12
CA PHE A 65 13.97 3.31 -4.78
C PHE A 65 14.10 2.16 -3.77
N ASP A 66 15.12 2.18 -2.93
CA ASP A 66 15.26 1.26 -1.80
C ASP A 66 15.04 2.02 -0.48
N PRO A 67 13.91 1.76 0.20
CA PRO A 67 13.64 2.33 1.51
C PRO A 67 14.72 2.04 2.56
N LYS A 68 15.52 0.96 2.44
CA LYS A 68 16.63 0.66 3.37
C LYS A 68 17.70 1.74 3.34
N LEU A 69 17.99 2.29 2.16
CA LEU A 69 18.98 3.36 1.98
C LEU A 69 18.53 4.68 2.61
N HIS A 70 17.25 4.83 2.92
CA HIS A 70 16.67 6.07 3.45
C HIS A 70 16.16 5.95 4.89
N PHE A 71 15.61 4.80 5.28
CA PHE A 71 14.89 4.60 6.55
C PHE A 71 15.41 3.43 7.40
N GLY A 72 16.39 2.65 6.93
CA GLY A 72 16.94 1.50 7.65
C GLY A 72 15.98 0.29 7.80
N GLY A 73 14.75 0.36 7.29
CA GLY A 73 13.74 -0.68 7.37
C GLY A 73 13.53 -1.45 6.06
N GLY A 74 13.66 -2.77 6.08
CA GLY A 74 13.62 -3.63 4.89
C GLY A 74 12.25 -4.01 4.34
N LEU A 75 11.15 -3.76 5.05
CA LEU A 75 9.82 -4.26 4.65
C LEU A 75 9.15 -3.43 3.55
N ASN A 76 9.47 -2.15 3.45
CA ASN A 76 8.87 -1.27 2.44
C ASN A 76 9.34 -1.61 1.01
N VAL A 77 10.46 -2.32 0.83
CA VAL A 77 10.93 -2.75 -0.49
C VAL A 77 10.00 -3.79 -1.13
N LEU A 78 9.27 -4.55 -0.30
CA LEU A 78 8.28 -5.53 -0.75
C LEU A 78 7.13 -4.84 -1.49
N ASP A 79 6.64 -3.72 -0.92
CA ASP A 79 5.61 -2.89 -1.55
C ASP A 79 6.09 -2.33 -2.89
N THR A 80 7.36 -1.90 -2.99
CA THR A 80 7.95 -1.40 -4.24
C THR A 80 7.84 -2.44 -5.35
N TRP A 81 8.29 -3.67 -5.09
CA TRP A 81 8.28 -4.75 -6.08
C TRP A 81 6.88 -5.24 -6.41
N LEU A 82 6.01 -5.33 -5.41
CA LEU A 82 4.60 -5.62 -5.61
C LEU A 82 3.95 -4.60 -6.57
N ASN A 83 4.18 -3.31 -6.35
CA ASN A 83 3.65 -2.25 -7.22
C ASN A 83 4.21 -2.30 -8.64
N VAL A 84 5.50 -2.64 -8.81
CA VAL A 84 6.10 -2.85 -10.14
C VAL A 84 5.33 -3.94 -10.89
N TRP A 85 5.08 -5.08 -10.24
CA TRP A 85 4.36 -6.20 -10.85
C TRP A 85 2.89 -5.87 -11.11
N ILE A 86 2.15 -5.29 -10.16
CA ILE A 86 0.73 -4.93 -10.34
C ILE A 86 0.56 -3.93 -11.49
N LEU A 87 1.37 -2.87 -11.52
CA LEU A 87 1.33 -1.88 -12.59
C LEU A 87 1.53 -2.53 -13.96
N ALA A 88 2.48 -3.47 -14.05
CA ALA A 88 2.75 -4.20 -15.28
C ALA A 88 1.61 -5.16 -15.67
N ALA A 89 1.04 -5.88 -14.70
CA ALA A 89 -0.04 -6.84 -14.92
C ALA A 89 -1.31 -6.13 -15.40
N ILE A 90 -1.71 -5.05 -14.74
CA ILE A 90 -2.88 -4.26 -15.13
C ILE A 90 -2.71 -3.68 -16.54
N GLN A 91 -1.55 -3.11 -16.87
CA GLN A 91 -1.31 -2.60 -18.22
C GLN A 91 -1.31 -3.70 -19.28
N ARG A 92 -0.75 -4.88 -18.97
CA ARG A 92 -0.82 -6.05 -19.85
C ARG A 92 -2.27 -6.46 -20.09
N ASN A 93 -3.10 -6.53 -19.05
CA ASN A 93 -4.51 -6.89 -19.17
C ASN A 93 -5.30 -5.83 -19.94
N LEU A 94 -5.08 -4.53 -19.69
CA LEU A 94 -5.69 -3.45 -20.46
C LEU A 94 -5.41 -3.55 -21.97
N LEU A 95 -4.21 -4.00 -22.36
CA LEU A 95 -3.81 -4.11 -23.76
C LEU A 95 -4.22 -5.43 -24.43
N SER A 96 -4.26 -6.53 -23.68
CA SER A 96 -4.42 -7.87 -24.25
C SER A 96 -5.70 -8.60 -23.84
N ARG A 97 -6.23 -8.34 -22.64
CA ARG A 97 -7.38 -9.05 -22.04
C ARG A 97 -8.17 -8.13 -21.08
N PRO A 98 -8.86 -7.09 -21.59
CA PRO A 98 -9.45 -6.05 -20.75
C PRO A 98 -10.59 -6.54 -19.83
N LEU A 99 -11.24 -7.65 -20.18
CA LEU A 99 -12.28 -8.28 -19.35
C LEU A 99 -11.69 -9.13 -18.20
N GLU A 100 -10.40 -9.46 -18.27
CA GLU A 100 -9.66 -10.23 -17.25
C GLU A 100 -8.77 -9.30 -16.41
N LEU A 101 -9.22 -8.07 -16.15
CA LEU A 101 -8.39 -7.04 -15.51
C LEU A 101 -7.76 -7.49 -14.19
N PHE A 102 -8.47 -8.32 -13.43
CA PHE A 102 -8.07 -8.81 -12.11
C PHE A 102 -7.30 -10.13 -12.11
N GLU A 103 -7.12 -10.75 -13.28
CA GLU A 103 -6.32 -11.96 -13.42
C GLU A 103 -4.83 -11.63 -13.43
N ALA A 104 -4.03 -12.56 -12.91
CA ALA A 104 -2.59 -12.42 -12.90
C ALA A 104 -1.91 -13.77 -13.01
N ASN A 105 -0.62 -13.75 -13.30
CA ASN A 105 0.17 -14.96 -13.42
C ASN A 105 0.59 -15.54 -12.06
N ALA A 106 0.44 -14.81 -10.95
CA ALA A 106 0.86 -15.26 -9.63
C ALA A 106 -0.23 -16.05 -8.90
N PHE A 107 0.17 -16.83 -7.89
CA PHE A 107 -0.72 -17.63 -7.05
C PHE A 107 -1.60 -18.63 -7.82
N HIS A 108 -1.09 -19.12 -8.96
CA HIS A 108 -1.78 -20.12 -9.76
C HIS A 108 -2.18 -21.34 -8.90
N PRO A 109 -3.43 -21.84 -8.96
CA PRO A 109 -4.48 -21.53 -9.94
C PRO A 109 -5.55 -20.52 -9.50
N ALA A 110 -5.29 -19.68 -8.48
CA ALA A 110 -6.30 -18.76 -7.94
C ALA A 110 -6.81 -17.74 -8.99
N PRO A 111 -8.12 -17.48 -9.06
CA PRO A 111 -8.68 -16.39 -9.86
C PRO A 111 -8.58 -15.04 -9.15
N HIS A 112 -8.74 -13.94 -9.91
CA HIS A 112 -8.90 -12.57 -9.37
C HIS A 112 -7.81 -12.13 -8.38
N VAL A 113 -6.58 -12.56 -8.62
CA VAL A 113 -5.44 -12.37 -7.73
C VAL A 113 -5.14 -10.90 -7.46
N LEU A 114 -5.32 -10.02 -8.46
CA LEU A 114 -5.08 -8.58 -8.28
C LEU A 114 -6.09 -7.94 -7.32
N ALA A 115 -7.25 -8.58 -7.11
CA ALA A 115 -8.21 -8.20 -6.05
C ALA A 115 -7.79 -8.67 -4.65
N GLY A 116 -6.51 -8.99 -4.44
CA GLY A 116 -5.87 -9.21 -3.14
C GLY A 116 -4.91 -8.11 -2.71
N SER A 117 -4.77 -7.05 -3.53
CA SER A 117 -3.93 -5.88 -3.25
C SER A 117 -4.58 -4.60 -3.79
N GLU A 118 -3.87 -3.49 -3.74
CA GLU A 118 -4.28 -2.22 -4.35
C GLU A 118 -4.25 -2.33 -5.88
N THR A 119 -5.21 -1.74 -6.60
CA THR A 119 -5.39 -1.97 -8.04
C THR A 119 -4.38 -1.27 -8.94
N LEU A 120 -3.88 -0.11 -8.53
CA LEU A 120 -3.07 0.81 -9.34
C LEU A 120 -3.68 1.22 -10.69
N LEU A 121 -4.98 0.96 -10.94
CA LEU A 121 -5.61 1.17 -12.26
C LEU A 121 -5.52 2.63 -12.72
N GLY A 122 -5.74 3.59 -11.83
CA GLY A 122 -5.62 5.02 -12.13
C GLY A 122 -4.25 5.40 -12.68
N LEU A 123 -3.17 4.88 -12.07
CA LEU A 123 -1.81 5.05 -12.54
C LEU A 123 -1.51 4.24 -13.80
N ALA A 124 -2.02 3.01 -13.90
CA ALA A 124 -1.82 2.14 -15.04
C ALA A 124 -2.33 2.77 -16.33
N VAL A 125 -3.54 3.36 -16.30
CA VAL A 125 -4.13 4.09 -17.43
C VAL A 125 -3.33 5.37 -17.74
N LEU A 126 -2.96 6.15 -16.72
CA LEU A 126 -2.21 7.40 -16.92
C LEU A 126 -0.84 7.17 -17.57
N THR A 127 -0.19 6.05 -17.23
CA THR A 127 1.13 5.68 -17.75
C THR A 127 1.07 4.73 -18.94
N LEU A 128 -0.12 4.27 -19.34
CA LEU A 128 -0.31 3.35 -20.47
C LEU A 128 0.33 3.85 -21.78
N PRO A 129 0.28 5.15 -22.14
CA PRO A 129 0.92 5.63 -23.38
C PRO A 129 2.43 5.35 -23.44
N LEU A 130 3.10 5.25 -22.30
CA LEU A 130 4.53 4.93 -22.24
C LEU A 130 4.84 3.52 -22.78
N ARG A 131 3.85 2.61 -22.83
CA ARG A 131 3.99 1.27 -23.41
C ARG A 131 4.29 1.28 -24.90
N ALA A 132 4.04 2.38 -25.60
CA ALA A 132 4.44 2.54 -27.00
C ALA A 132 5.97 2.57 -27.19
N ALA A 133 6.73 2.92 -26.16
CA ALA A 133 8.20 3.01 -26.21
C ALA A 133 8.91 2.12 -25.17
N LEU A 134 8.20 1.63 -24.15
CA LEU A 134 8.80 0.93 -23.00
C LEU A 134 8.08 -0.38 -22.69
N SER A 135 8.84 -1.48 -22.64
CA SER A 135 8.37 -2.79 -22.17
C SER A 135 8.80 -3.09 -20.73
N ASN A 136 9.89 -2.46 -20.26
CA ASN A 136 10.48 -2.72 -18.94
C ASN A 136 9.56 -2.21 -17.79
N PRO A 137 9.11 -3.11 -16.88
CA PRO A 137 8.17 -2.75 -15.83
C PRO A 137 8.79 -1.88 -14.72
N VAL A 138 10.09 -2.05 -14.46
CA VAL A 138 10.83 -1.21 -13.49
C VAL A 138 10.92 0.23 -14.02
N ALA A 139 11.21 0.40 -15.32
CA ALA A 139 11.23 1.71 -15.96
C ALA A 139 9.85 2.38 -15.90
N MET A 140 8.78 1.61 -16.15
CA MET A 140 7.40 2.10 -16.07
C MET A 140 7.07 2.60 -14.65
N HIS A 141 7.40 1.82 -13.62
CA HIS A 141 7.21 2.21 -12.22
C HIS A 141 7.99 3.47 -11.86
N GLN A 142 9.26 3.57 -12.26
CA GLN A 142 10.08 4.76 -12.00
C GLN A 142 9.51 6.01 -12.67
N LEU A 143 9.06 5.92 -13.93
CA LEU A 143 8.44 7.04 -14.62
C LEU A 143 7.08 7.40 -14.01
N ALA A 144 6.31 6.44 -13.50
CA ALA A 144 5.10 6.71 -12.74
C ALA A 144 5.43 7.50 -11.46
N LEU A 145 6.47 7.10 -10.71
CA LEU A 145 6.94 7.79 -9.51
C LEU A 145 7.36 9.23 -9.80
N VAL A 146 8.18 9.45 -10.83
CA VAL A 146 8.61 10.79 -11.27
C VAL A 146 7.42 11.61 -11.79
N GLY A 147 6.52 10.97 -12.53
CA GLY A 147 5.32 11.58 -13.08
C GLY A 147 4.37 12.09 -11.99
N THR A 148 4.15 11.32 -10.93
CA THR A 148 3.35 11.81 -9.78
C THR A 148 4.01 12.98 -9.06
N ALA A 149 5.34 13.04 -9.03
CA ALA A 149 6.08 14.16 -8.42
C ALA A 149 5.88 15.45 -9.23
N ALA A 150 6.09 15.36 -10.55
CA ALA A 150 5.84 16.47 -11.47
C ALA A 150 4.37 16.91 -11.40
N ALA A 151 3.43 15.97 -11.51
CA ALA A 151 2.00 16.26 -11.45
C ALA A 151 1.61 16.95 -10.12
N GLY A 152 2.17 16.51 -9.00
CA GLY A 152 1.94 17.12 -7.69
C GLY A 152 2.46 18.54 -7.57
N ALA A 153 3.70 18.78 -8.00
CA ALA A 153 4.28 20.12 -8.01
C ALA A 153 3.49 21.08 -8.90
N LEU A 154 3.06 20.60 -10.08
CA LEU A 154 2.26 21.38 -11.03
C LEU A 154 0.83 21.63 -10.53
N ALA A 155 0.16 20.65 -9.92
CA ALA A 155 -1.17 20.81 -9.33
C ALA A 155 -1.17 21.88 -8.23
N ASN A 156 -0.15 21.84 -7.36
CA ASN A 156 0.08 22.83 -6.31
C ASN A 156 0.38 24.23 -6.90
N PHE A 157 1.20 24.32 -7.93
CA PHE A 157 1.46 25.56 -8.67
C PHE A 157 0.16 26.18 -9.21
N VAL A 158 -0.70 25.37 -9.85
CA VAL A 158 -1.96 25.83 -10.45
C VAL A 158 -2.88 26.41 -9.38
N LEU A 159 -3.09 25.69 -8.28
CA LEU A 159 -3.95 26.15 -7.18
C LEU A 159 -3.40 27.42 -6.53
N ALA A 160 -2.11 27.43 -6.15
CA ALA A 160 -1.50 28.58 -5.50
C ALA A 160 -1.50 29.83 -6.40
N ARG A 161 -1.26 29.66 -7.71
CA ARG A 161 -1.32 30.75 -8.68
C ARG A 161 -2.74 31.27 -8.86
N GLU A 162 -3.76 30.41 -8.87
CA GLU A 162 -5.16 30.85 -8.94
C GLU A 162 -5.50 31.75 -7.75
N LEU A 163 -5.04 31.37 -6.55
CA LEU A 163 -5.31 32.13 -5.33
C LEU A 163 -4.49 33.42 -5.22
N THR A 164 -3.22 33.42 -5.61
CA THR A 164 -2.28 34.51 -5.33
C THR A 164 -1.95 35.40 -6.54
N ARG A 165 -2.26 34.92 -7.76
CA ARG A 165 -1.87 35.51 -9.05
C ARG A 165 -0.34 35.66 -9.25
N SER A 166 0.48 34.97 -8.46
CA SER A 166 1.94 35.06 -8.50
C SER A 166 2.59 33.78 -9.02
N ALA A 167 3.43 33.90 -10.06
CA ALA A 167 4.21 32.77 -10.58
C ALA A 167 5.27 32.29 -9.59
N TRP A 168 5.89 33.23 -8.85
CA TRP A 168 6.87 32.91 -7.82
C TRP A 168 6.26 32.13 -6.66
N ILE A 169 5.10 32.55 -6.16
CA ILE A 169 4.42 31.82 -5.07
C ILE A 169 3.93 30.46 -5.57
N GLY A 170 3.43 30.39 -6.81
CA GLY A 170 3.12 29.11 -7.45
C GLY A 170 4.34 28.17 -7.48
N PHE A 171 5.51 28.69 -7.87
CA PHE A 171 6.77 27.93 -7.88
C PHE A 171 7.15 27.46 -6.47
N ALA A 172 7.15 28.37 -5.48
CA ALA A 172 7.50 28.03 -4.10
C ALA A 172 6.57 26.95 -3.53
N VAL A 173 5.27 27.04 -3.77
CA VAL A 173 4.29 26.03 -3.29
C VAL A 173 4.47 24.68 -4.00
N GLY A 174 4.73 24.69 -5.32
CA GLY A 174 5.05 23.47 -6.07
C GLY A 174 6.34 22.81 -5.59
N TRP A 175 7.37 23.61 -5.29
CA TRP A 175 8.66 23.14 -4.78
C TRP A 175 8.56 22.60 -3.36
N ILE A 176 7.82 23.27 -2.46
CA ILE A 176 7.52 22.75 -1.12
C ILE A 176 6.83 21.39 -1.24
N ALA A 177 5.77 21.30 -2.06
CA ALA A 177 5.01 20.06 -2.24
C ALA A 177 5.85 18.89 -2.80
N LEU A 178 6.85 19.17 -3.64
CA LEU A 178 7.77 18.18 -4.19
C LEU A 178 8.62 17.51 -3.09
N PHE A 179 9.00 18.26 -2.06
CA PHE A 179 9.92 17.83 -1.00
C PHE A 179 9.28 17.70 0.38
N MET A 180 7.95 17.72 0.49
CA MET A 180 7.29 17.49 1.76
C MET A 180 7.59 16.08 2.30
N PRO A 181 7.90 15.91 3.60
CA PRO A 181 8.35 14.62 4.17
C PRO A 181 7.40 13.44 3.95
N TRP A 182 6.08 13.64 3.95
CA TRP A 182 5.13 12.58 3.65
C TRP A 182 5.39 11.90 2.30
N ARG A 183 5.83 12.67 1.30
CA ARG A 183 6.08 12.15 -0.03
C ARG A 183 7.31 11.26 -0.03
N LEU A 184 8.37 11.69 0.67
CA LEU A 184 9.60 10.94 0.82
C LEU A 184 9.36 9.60 1.53
N MET A 185 8.53 9.62 2.59
CA MET A 185 8.10 8.42 3.32
C MET A 185 7.41 7.39 2.43
N GLU A 186 6.58 7.86 1.50
CA GLU A 186 5.73 7.01 0.67
C GLU A 186 6.34 6.63 -0.69
N LEU A 187 7.63 6.93 -0.93
CA LEU A 187 8.30 6.62 -2.20
C LEU A 187 8.33 5.11 -2.55
N GLY A 188 8.33 4.23 -1.53
CA GLY A 188 8.21 2.77 -1.73
C GLY A 188 6.77 2.31 -2.01
N ARG A 189 5.78 3.16 -1.77
CA ARG A 189 4.35 2.87 -1.92
C ARG A 189 3.76 3.72 -3.02
N LEU A 190 4.12 3.39 -4.27
CA LEU A 190 3.66 4.09 -5.47
C LEU A 190 2.13 4.29 -5.48
N GLN A 191 1.36 3.36 -4.93
CA GLN A 191 -0.09 3.45 -4.86
C GLN A 191 -0.63 4.63 -4.02
N LEU A 192 0.18 5.23 -3.14
CA LEU A 192 -0.19 6.40 -2.31
C LEU A 192 0.27 7.74 -2.91
N LEU A 193 1.27 7.72 -3.81
CA LEU A 193 1.81 8.94 -4.41
C LEU A 193 0.80 9.75 -5.25
N PRO A 194 -0.26 9.15 -5.86
CA PRO A 194 -1.33 9.90 -6.51
C PRO A 194 -2.16 10.82 -5.63
N ALA A 195 -1.96 10.83 -4.31
CA ALA A 195 -2.41 11.94 -3.46
C ALA A 195 -1.95 13.32 -3.99
N SER A 196 -0.90 13.34 -4.80
CA SER A 196 -0.46 14.49 -5.60
C SER A 196 -1.54 15.12 -6.48
N ALA A 197 -2.62 14.40 -6.82
CA ALA A 197 -3.73 14.91 -7.61
C ALA A 197 -4.73 15.74 -6.79
N PHE A 198 -4.72 15.69 -5.46
CA PHE A 198 -5.70 16.37 -4.60
C PHE A 198 -5.78 17.87 -4.86
N PRO A 199 -4.66 18.63 -4.97
CA PRO A 199 -4.73 20.07 -5.23
C PRO A 199 -5.40 20.44 -6.55
N LEU A 200 -5.31 19.56 -7.55
CA LEU A 200 -5.98 19.77 -8.83
C LEU A 200 -7.49 19.53 -8.73
N ALA A 201 -7.91 18.51 -7.96
CA ALA A 201 -9.32 18.30 -7.63
C ALA A 201 -9.90 19.46 -6.81
N TRP A 202 -9.12 19.98 -5.84
CA TRP A 202 -9.47 21.14 -5.03
C TRP A 202 -9.62 22.41 -5.87
N TRP A 203 -8.68 22.65 -6.78
CA TRP A 203 -8.76 23.76 -7.74
C TRP A 203 -10.03 23.67 -8.59
N ALA A 204 -10.31 22.51 -9.18
CA ALA A 204 -11.49 22.32 -10.02
C ALA A 204 -12.80 22.49 -9.22
N ALA A 205 -12.87 21.93 -8.02
CA ALA A 205 -14.01 22.08 -7.12
C ALA A 205 -14.25 23.54 -6.74
N TYR A 206 -13.20 24.25 -6.32
CA TYR A 206 -13.25 25.68 -6.02
C TYR A 206 -13.76 26.49 -7.21
N ARG A 207 -13.21 26.27 -8.41
CA ARG A 207 -13.62 26.99 -9.63
C ARG A 207 -15.10 26.78 -9.96
N ILE A 208 -15.58 25.53 -9.90
CA ILE A 208 -16.99 25.19 -10.16
C ILE A 208 -17.90 25.88 -9.14
N LEU A 209 -17.57 25.80 -7.84
CA LEU A 209 -18.33 26.44 -6.77
C LEU A 209 -18.26 27.97 -6.85
N ALA A 210 -17.16 28.54 -7.34
CA ALA A 210 -17.03 29.97 -7.61
C ALA A 210 -17.77 30.44 -8.88
N GLY A 211 -18.46 29.53 -9.59
CA GLY A 211 -19.33 29.85 -10.72
C GLY A 211 -18.81 29.45 -12.10
N ALA A 212 -17.63 28.84 -12.20
CA ALA A 212 -17.13 28.33 -13.47
C ALA A 212 -18.06 27.22 -14.01
N SER A 213 -18.36 27.28 -15.31
CA SER A 213 -19.30 26.38 -15.98
C SER A 213 -18.68 25.55 -17.11
N GLY A 214 -17.37 25.73 -17.35
CA GLY A 214 -16.64 25.11 -18.45
C GLY A 214 -16.60 23.58 -18.37
N ARG A 215 -16.47 22.94 -19.54
CA ARG A 215 -16.20 21.49 -19.63
C ARG A 215 -14.84 21.16 -19.02
N ARG A 216 -13.87 22.06 -19.14
CA ARG A 216 -12.50 21.91 -18.63
C ARG A 216 -12.49 21.58 -17.14
N GLU A 217 -13.16 22.37 -16.29
CA GLU A 217 -13.15 22.16 -14.84
C GLU A 217 -13.78 20.83 -14.45
N ARG A 218 -14.86 20.41 -15.11
CA ARG A 218 -15.49 19.11 -14.86
C ARG A 218 -14.60 17.94 -15.27
N TRP A 219 -13.95 18.04 -16.43
CA TRP A 219 -12.98 17.04 -16.87
C TRP A 219 -11.76 16.97 -15.96
N THR A 220 -11.23 18.12 -15.55
CA THR A 220 -10.13 18.17 -14.59
C THR A 220 -10.53 17.55 -13.26
N LEU A 221 -11.74 17.83 -12.76
CA LEU A 221 -12.26 17.20 -11.54
C LEU A 221 -12.39 15.68 -11.69
N ALA A 222 -12.98 15.22 -12.79
CA ALA A 222 -13.17 13.79 -13.07
C ALA A 222 -11.82 13.05 -13.07
N VAL A 223 -10.83 13.55 -13.81
CA VAL A 223 -9.50 12.92 -13.89
C VAL A 223 -8.76 13.03 -12.56
N ALA A 224 -8.75 14.20 -11.91
CA ALA A 224 -8.04 14.40 -10.65
C ALA A 224 -8.61 13.57 -9.49
N LEU A 225 -9.90 13.21 -9.53
CA LEU A 225 -10.50 12.25 -8.60
C LEU A 225 -10.28 10.81 -9.04
N ALA A 226 -10.42 10.49 -10.33
CA ALA A 226 -10.29 9.12 -10.84
C ALA A 226 -8.90 8.53 -10.57
N VAL A 227 -7.83 9.31 -10.75
CA VAL A 227 -6.46 8.81 -10.56
C VAL A 227 -6.25 8.26 -9.14
N PRO A 228 -6.45 9.00 -8.03
CA PRO A 228 -6.31 8.44 -6.69
C PRO A 228 -7.37 7.38 -6.35
N LEU A 229 -8.65 7.61 -6.69
CA LEU A 229 -9.74 6.67 -6.39
C LEU A 229 -9.51 5.29 -7.00
N LEU A 230 -9.04 5.24 -8.25
CA LEU A 230 -8.82 3.99 -8.97
C LEU A 230 -7.41 3.41 -8.77
N THR A 231 -6.54 4.04 -7.97
CA THR A 231 -5.19 3.51 -7.70
C THR A 231 -5.16 2.74 -6.38
N SER A 232 -5.77 3.27 -5.33
CA SER A 232 -5.73 2.67 -3.99
C SER A 232 -7.02 2.95 -3.25
N PHE A 233 -7.56 1.94 -2.55
CA PHE A 233 -8.71 2.13 -1.66
C PHE A 233 -8.37 3.06 -0.51
N TYR A 234 -7.12 3.01 -0.02
CA TYR A 234 -6.63 3.98 0.96
C TYR A 234 -6.77 5.42 0.43
N LEU A 235 -6.30 5.67 -0.81
CA LEU A 235 -6.50 6.96 -1.46
C LEU A 235 -7.96 7.27 -1.80
N ALA A 236 -8.80 6.27 -2.04
CA ALA A 236 -10.21 6.49 -2.28
C ALA A 236 -10.89 7.15 -1.07
N TYR A 237 -10.63 6.66 0.14
CA TYR A 237 -11.14 7.28 1.36
C TYR A 237 -10.53 8.67 1.60
N LEU A 238 -9.21 8.83 1.43
CA LEU A 238 -8.53 10.12 1.62
C LEU A 238 -9.02 11.18 0.63
N ALA A 239 -9.11 10.83 -0.66
CA ALA A 239 -9.58 11.73 -1.72
C ALA A 239 -11.04 12.12 -1.51
N THR A 240 -11.89 11.17 -1.09
CA THR A 240 -13.30 11.42 -0.80
C THR A 240 -13.45 12.37 0.39
N ALA A 241 -12.75 12.12 1.49
CA ALA A 241 -12.74 13.00 2.65
C ALA A 241 -12.21 14.41 2.29
N ALA A 242 -11.11 14.48 1.56
CA ALA A 242 -10.51 15.74 1.12
C ALA A 242 -11.44 16.56 0.22
N PHE A 243 -12.05 15.90 -0.76
CA PHE A 243 -13.00 16.51 -1.68
C PHE A 243 -14.26 16.98 -0.95
N ALA A 244 -14.85 16.14 -0.11
CA ALA A 244 -16.07 16.47 0.61
C ALA A 244 -15.87 17.63 1.59
N VAL A 245 -14.85 17.57 2.47
CA VAL A 245 -14.56 18.63 3.45
C VAL A 245 -14.31 19.96 2.74
N LEU A 246 -13.45 19.97 1.71
CA LEU A 246 -13.17 21.19 0.97
C LEU A 246 -14.42 21.74 0.27
N ALA A 247 -15.16 20.89 -0.47
CA ALA A 247 -16.34 21.31 -1.21
C ALA A 247 -17.42 21.87 -0.28
N LEU A 248 -17.64 21.25 0.87
CA LEU A 248 -18.62 21.70 1.87
C LEU A 248 -18.22 23.03 2.49
N VAL A 249 -16.97 23.20 2.93
CA VAL A 249 -16.51 24.46 3.56
C VAL A 249 -16.45 25.60 2.54
N VAL A 250 -15.95 25.33 1.32
CA VAL A 250 -15.95 26.31 0.24
C VAL A 250 -17.37 26.66 -0.18
N GLY A 251 -18.25 25.66 -0.31
CA GLY A 251 -19.66 25.85 -0.63
C GLY A 251 -20.41 26.66 0.43
N ALA A 252 -20.20 26.38 1.71
CA ALA A 252 -20.76 27.15 2.82
C ALA A 252 -20.27 28.60 2.82
N SER A 253 -18.99 28.82 2.46
CA SER A 253 -18.37 30.15 2.41
C SER A 253 -18.81 30.98 1.20
N LEU A 254 -18.97 30.34 0.03
CA LEU A 254 -19.33 31.00 -1.23
C LEU A 254 -20.84 31.06 -1.47
N ARG A 255 -21.62 30.20 -0.81
CA ARG A 255 -23.08 30.03 -0.97
C ARG A 255 -23.51 29.92 -2.44
N PRO A 256 -22.96 28.95 -3.21
CA PRO A 256 -23.26 28.85 -4.62
C PRO A 256 -24.65 28.28 -4.86
N GLY A 257 -25.27 28.67 -5.99
CA GLY A 257 -26.59 28.15 -6.37
C GLY A 257 -26.58 26.67 -6.75
N ARG A 258 -27.75 26.03 -6.76
CA ARG A 258 -27.95 24.59 -7.08
C ARG A 258 -27.21 24.11 -8.33
N ARG A 259 -27.13 24.93 -9.38
CA ARG A 259 -26.44 24.58 -10.64
C ARG A 259 -24.94 24.32 -10.45
N ALA A 260 -24.27 25.00 -9.52
CA ALA A 260 -22.85 24.76 -9.25
C ALA A 260 -22.64 23.39 -8.59
N TRP A 261 -23.47 23.04 -7.60
CA TRP A 261 -23.46 21.73 -6.97
C TRP A 261 -23.75 20.60 -7.96
N LEU A 262 -24.74 20.78 -8.85
CA LEU A 262 -25.01 19.80 -9.91
C LEU A 262 -23.82 19.62 -10.87
N ARG A 263 -23.11 20.70 -11.21
CA ARG A 263 -21.90 20.61 -12.05
C ARG A 263 -20.75 19.93 -11.32
N LEU A 264 -20.61 20.19 -10.02
CA LEU A 264 -19.62 19.52 -9.18
C LEU A 264 -19.90 18.02 -9.12
N ALA A 265 -21.15 17.64 -8.84
CA ALA A 265 -21.60 16.26 -8.83
C ALA A 265 -21.41 15.59 -10.20
N ALA A 266 -21.78 16.26 -11.30
CA ALA A 266 -21.58 15.75 -12.65
C ALA A 266 -20.09 15.57 -13.02
N GLY A 267 -19.19 16.41 -12.49
CA GLY A 267 -17.75 16.24 -12.67
C GLY A 267 -17.16 15.11 -11.83
N ALA A 268 -17.70 14.86 -10.63
CA ALA A 268 -17.22 13.81 -9.74
C ALA A 268 -17.80 12.42 -10.06
N ALA A 269 -19.04 12.36 -10.57
CA ALA A 269 -19.79 11.12 -10.77
C ALA A 269 -19.06 10.05 -11.59
N PRO A 270 -18.37 10.35 -12.71
CA PRO A 270 -17.66 9.33 -13.47
C PRO A 270 -16.57 8.61 -12.67
N ALA A 271 -15.86 9.33 -11.81
CA ALA A 271 -14.77 8.76 -11.02
C ALA A 271 -15.30 7.81 -9.92
N TYR A 272 -16.40 8.19 -9.26
CA TYR A 272 -17.05 7.33 -8.25
C TYR A 272 -17.80 6.15 -8.87
N ALA A 273 -18.40 6.32 -10.06
CA ALA A 273 -18.99 5.21 -10.80
C ALA A 273 -17.93 4.17 -11.19
N ALA A 274 -16.77 4.62 -11.68
CA ALA A 274 -15.65 3.73 -11.96
C ALA A 274 -15.13 3.02 -10.69
N LEU A 275 -15.06 3.72 -9.54
CA LEU A 275 -14.68 3.12 -8.26
C LEU A 275 -15.66 2.02 -7.83
N LEU A 276 -16.97 2.26 -8.00
CA LEU A 276 -17.99 1.27 -7.66
C LEU A 276 -17.82 -0.01 -8.48
N LEU A 277 -17.64 0.13 -9.79
CA LEU A 277 -17.39 -1.02 -10.69
C LEU A 277 -16.09 -1.75 -10.32
N LEU A 278 -15.02 -1.01 -10.03
CA LEU A 278 -13.73 -1.55 -9.60
C LEU A 278 -13.83 -2.33 -8.29
N SER A 279 -14.81 -2.01 -7.44
CA SER A 279 -14.98 -2.63 -6.12
C SER A 279 -15.65 -4.01 -6.20
N LEU A 280 -16.30 -4.38 -7.31
CA LEU A 280 -17.09 -5.61 -7.40
C LEU A 280 -16.27 -6.89 -7.12
N PRO A 281 -15.05 -7.08 -7.68
CA PRO A 281 -14.27 -8.30 -7.41
C PRO A 281 -13.77 -8.38 -5.96
N TYR A 282 -13.49 -7.23 -5.35
CA TYR A 282 -13.15 -7.17 -3.92
C TYR A 282 -14.34 -7.55 -3.04
N LEU A 283 -15.54 -7.08 -3.37
CA LEU A 283 -16.75 -7.44 -2.63
C LEU A 283 -17.06 -8.93 -2.78
N ALA A 284 -16.84 -9.53 -3.96
CA ALA A 284 -16.99 -10.96 -4.17
C ALA A 284 -16.02 -11.78 -3.31
N ARG A 285 -14.72 -11.45 -3.34
CA ARG A 285 -13.70 -12.12 -2.50
C ARG A 285 -13.94 -11.94 -1.00
N ARG A 286 -14.45 -10.77 -0.60
CA ARG A 286 -14.86 -10.53 0.79
C ARG A 286 -16.06 -11.40 1.18
N ALA A 287 -17.06 -11.55 0.32
CA ALA A 287 -18.21 -12.42 0.58
C ALA A 287 -17.81 -13.90 0.73
N GLN A 288 -16.71 -14.32 0.08
CA GLN A 288 -16.10 -15.65 0.21
C GLN A 288 -15.22 -15.80 1.47
N GLY A 289 -15.04 -14.75 2.26
CA GLY A 289 -14.19 -14.77 3.45
C GLY A 289 -12.69 -14.71 3.17
N GLU A 290 -12.28 -14.39 1.93
CA GLU A 290 -10.86 -14.31 1.55
C GLU A 290 -10.20 -12.98 1.92
N LEU A 291 -11.00 -11.93 2.14
CA LEU A 291 -10.56 -10.62 2.59
C LEU A 291 -11.02 -10.39 4.03
N GLU A 292 -10.14 -10.68 4.99
CA GLU A 292 -10.41 -10.49 6.42
C GLU A 292 -10.14 -9.04 6.87
N THR A 293 -10.92 -8.56 7.85
CA THR A 293 -10.64 -7.29 8.55
C THR A 293 -9.39 -7.45 9.42
N THR A 294 -8.30 -6.76 9.06
CA THR A 294 -7.00 -6.93 9.73
C THR A 294 -6.86 -6.19 11.07
N LEU A 295 -7.66 -5.16 11.32
CA LEU A 295 -7.68 -4.46 12.61
C LEU A 295 -9.02 -4.70 13.31
N ASP A 296 -8.96 -5.00 14.60
CA ASP A 296 -10.15 -4.96 15.46
C ASP A 296 -10.58 -3.50 15.66
N PRO A 297 -11.76 -3.07 15.18
CA PRO A 297 -12.26 -1.72 15.41
C PRO A 297 -12.53 -1.40 16.89
N ARG A 298 -12.46 -2.40 17.77
CA ARG A 298 -12.54 -2.27 19.21
C ARG A 298 -11.20 -1.92 19.86
N ALA A 299 -10.07 -2.12 19.18
CA ALA A 299 -8.75 -1.73 19.68
C ALA A 299 -8.69 -0.21 19.86
N ALA A 300 -8.35 0.23 21.08
CA ALA A 300 -8.31 1.64 21.44
C ALA A 300 -6.88 2.20 21.33
N THR A 301 -6.76 3.38 20.73
CA THR A 301 -5.51 4.14 20.67
C THR A 301 -5.22 4.71 22.06
N GLN A 302 -4.03 4.45 22.58
CA GLN A 302 -3.62 4.93 23.91
C GLN A 302 -3.05 6.36 23.82
N LEU A 303 -2.93 7.05 24.96
CA LEU A 303 -2.35 8.40 24.98
C LEU A 303 -0.90 8.45 24.47
N SER A 304 -0.12 7.39 24.69
CA SER A 304 1.23 7.22 24.13
C SER A 304 1.23 7.15 22.60
N ASP A 305 0.18 6.60 22.00
CA ASP A 305 0.02 6.57 20.55
C ASP A 305 -0.39 7.93 19.99
N VAL A 306 -1.16 8.73 20.74
CA VAL A 306 -1.42 10.14 20.39
C VAL A 306 -0.13 10.95 20.37
N ALA A 307 0.76 10.76 21.36
CA ALA A 307 2.07 11.40 21.37
C ALA A 307 2.90 11.00 20.14
N ARG A 308 2.90 9.73 19.74
CA ARG A 308 3.54 9.26 18.49
C ARG A 308 2.93 9.91 17.25
N VAL A 309 1.60 10.01 17.18
CA VAL A 309 0.90 10.69 16.07
C VAL A 309 1.27 12.18 16.02
N TRP A 310 1.37 12.84 17.16
CA TRP A 310 1.84 14.22 17.25
C TRP A 310 3.30 14.33 16.80
N ASP A 311 4.20 13.48 17.28
CA ASP A 311 5.60 13.45 16.89
C ASP A 311 5.77 13.25 15.38
N MET A 312 4.87 12.48 14.76
CA MET A 312 4.83 12.31 13.31
C MET A 312 4.50 13.58 12.53
N LEU A 313 3.76 14.54 13.09
CA LEU A 313 3.31 15.76 12.39
C LEU A 313 3.91 17.05 12.93
N ALA A 314 4.54 17.00 14.11
CA ALA A 314 5.03 18.16 14.82
C ALA A 314 5.93 19.03 13.91
N PRO A 315 5.78 20.38 13.95
CA PRO A 315 6.68 21.27 13.23
C PRO A 315 8.12 21.12 13.72
N ARG A 316 9.08 20.94 12.80
CA ARG A 316 10.50 20.75 13.14
C ARG A 316 11.42 21.68 12.36
N PHE A 317 12.37 22.27 13.05
CA PHE A 317 13.51 22.93 12.42
C PHE A 317 14.69 21.99 12.37
N GLU A 318 14.80 21.23 11.29
CA GLU A 318 15.99 20.47 10.95
C GLU A 318 16.59 21.13 9.71
N ALA A 319 17.86 21.55 9.80
CA ALA A 319 18.54 22.10 8.63
C ALA A 319 18.84 21.00 7.63
N VAL A 320 18.77 21.27 6.32
CA VAL A 320 18.87 20.26 5.26
C VAL A 320 20.16 19.43 5.31
N TRP A 321 21.24 19.94 5.91
CA TRP A 321 22.49 19.20 6.14
C TRP A 321 22.52 18.39 7.45
N GLN A 322 21.62 18.67 8.41
CA GLN A 322 21.49 17.95 9.69
C GLN A 322 20.50 16.78 9.64
N ILE A 323 19.72 16.66 8.56
CA ILE A 323 18.74 15.58 8.42
C ILE A 323 19.51 14.26 8.24
N GLU A 324 19.74 13.55 9.34
CA GLU A 324 20.26 12.19 9.32
C GLU A 324 19.22 11.23 8.73
N ALA A 325 19.66 10.12 8.13
CA ALA A 325 18.75 9.08 7.64
C ALA A 325 17.84 8.48 8.75
N ARG A 326 18.17 8.71 10.04
CA ARG A 326 17.42 8.17 11.20
C ARG A 326 16.24 9.03 11.65
N THR A 327 16.21 10.34 11.41
CA THR A 327 15.08 11.22 11.79
C THR A 327 13.93 11.24 10.79
N GLN A 328 14.08 10.55 9.65
CA GLN A 328 13.15 10.62 8.51
C GLN A 328 11.92 9.72 8.61
N MET A 329 11.71 8.99 9.72
CA MET A 329 10.52 8.15 9.93
C MET A 329 9.29 8.95 10.43
N THR A 330 9.01 10.14 9.87
CA THR A 330 7.83 10.94 10.25
C THR A 330 7.25 11.72 9.07
N TYR A 331 5.96 12.08 9.17
CA TYR A 331 5.30 13.07 8.30
C TYR A 331 5.57 14.51 8.77
N ALA A 332 6.72 14.75 9.41
CA ALA A 332 6.98 15.99 10.12
C ALA A 332 6.83 17.19 9.18
N VAL A 333 6.35 18.30 9.72
CA VAL A 333 6.15 19.51 8.94
C VAL A 333 7.38 20.39 9.12
N PRO A 334 8.06 20.84 8.04
CA PRO A 334 9.11 21.84 8.18
C PRO A 334 8.57 23.09 8.91
N LEU A 335 9.23 23.52 9.98
CA LEU A 335 8.82 24.67 10.80
C LEU A 335 8.56 25.93 9.96
N ALA A 336 9.38 26.20 8.94
CA ALA A 336 9.19 27.32 8.02
C ALA A 336 7.86 27.22 7.26
N VAL A 337 7.47 26.01 6.83
CA VAL A 337 6.19 25.76 6.16
C VAL A 337 5.03 25.92 7.14
N ALA A 338 5.15 25.39 8.37
CA ALA A 338 4.13 25.54 9.41
C ALA A 338 3.89 27.02 9.78
N ALA A 339 4.96 27.79 10.00
CA ALA A 339 4.88 29.22 10.33
C ALA A 339 4.21 30.03 9.21
N LEU A 340 4.61 29.79 7.96
CA LEU A 340 3.97 30.42 6.79
C LEU A 340 2.51 29.99 6.63
N ALA A 341 2.17 28.72 6.90
CA ALA A 341 0.79 28.24 6.82
C ALA A 341 -0.11 28.89 7.86
N LEU A 342 0.38 29.04 9.11
CA LEU A 342 -0.32 29.77 10.16
C LEU A 342 -0.51 31.25 9.80
N LEU A 343 0.53 31.91 9.27
CA LEU A 343 0.44 33.28 8.78
C LEU A 343 -0.60 33.41 7.66
N GLY A 344 -0.59 32.49 6.69
CA GLY A 344 -1.52 32.47 5.57
C GLY A 344 -2.97 32.27 6.01
N LEU A 345 -3.21 31.33 6.91
CA LEU A 345 -4.53 31.08 7.49
C LEU A 345 -5.02 32.31 8.26
N SER A 346 -4.18 32.86 9.14
CA SER A 346 -4.50 34.04 9.94
C SER A 346 -4.83 35.25 9.06
N ALA A 347 -4.00 35.53 8.06
CA ALA A 347 -4.23 36.62 7.12
C ALA A 347 -5.53 36.42 6.31
N ALA A 348 -5.82 35.19 5.85
CA ALA A 348 -7.04 34.90 5.09
C ALA A 348 -8.32 35.03 5.93
N LEU A 349 -8.28 34.64 7.22
CA LEU A 349 -9.42 34.73 8.13
C LEU A 349 -9.65 36.17 8.63
N LEU A 350 -8.58 36.91 8.94
CA LEU A 350 -8.64 38.28 9.44
C LEU A 350 -8.99 39.30 8.34
N ALA A 351 -8.57 39.06 7.10
CA ALA A 351 -8.94 39.90 5.95
C ALA A 351 -10.46 39.94 5.67
N GLY A 352 -11.23 39.03 6.29
CA GLY A 352 -12.69 39.01 6.23
C GLY A 352 -13.41 40.02 7.15
N ARG A 353 -12.68 40.83 7.94
CA ARG A 353 -13.23 41.82 8.88
C ARG A 353 -13.06 43.29 8.46
N ALA A 354 -12.56 43.56 7.24
CA ALA A 354 -12.41 44.94 6.76
C ALA A 354 -13.79 45.59 6.48
N PRO A 355 -14.02 46.86 6.89
CA PRO A 355 -15.31 47.54 6.77
C PRO A 355 -15.75 47.65 5.30
N ALA A 356 -17.04 47.39 5.08
CA ALA A 356 -17.71 47.43 3.79
C ALA A 356 -17.80 48.88 3.28
N GLY A 357 -16.81 49.34 2.50
CA GLY A 357 -16.86 50.73 2.03
C GLY A 357 -15.84 51.15 0.96
N SER A 358 -15.08 50.25 0.33
CA SER A 358 -14.16 50.64 -0.76
C SER A 358 -14.44 49.87 -2.06
N PRO A 359 -14.22 50.51 -3.23
CA PRO A 359 -14.74 50.04 -4.51
C PRO A 359 -13.90 48.88 -5.04
N ALA A 360 -14.50 47.68 -5.11
CA ALA A 360 -14.28 46.67 -6.17
C ALA A 360 -15.00 45.35 -5.82
N VAL A 361 -16.19 45.14 -6.38
CA VAL A 361 -16.95 43.86 -6.26
C VAL A 361 -16.10 42.64 -6.66
N ALA A 362 -15.20 42.82 -7.64
CA ALA A 362 -14.25 41.79 -8.10
C ALA A 362 -13.18 41.45 -7.06
N GLU A 363 -12.61 42.45 -6.37
CA GLU A 363 -11.66 42.19 -5.29
C GLU A 363 -12.32 41.51 -4.08
N GLY A 364 -13.59 41.85 -3.81
CA GLY A 364 -14.38 41.19 -2.77
C GLY A 364 -14.61 39.70 -3.06
N ALA A 365 -14.93 39.35 -4.30
CA ALA A 365 -15.12 37.96 -4.71
C ALA A 365 -13.83 37.13 -4.62
N GLU A 366 -12.69 37.69 -5.07
CA GLU A 366 -11.40 37.01 -4.95
C GLU A 366 -10.96 36.82 -3.49
N ARG A 367 -11.17 37.82 -2.62
CA ARG A 367 -10.88 37.71 -1.18
C ARG A 367 -11.74 36.65 -0.51
N ARG A 368 -13.04 36.60 -0.82
CA ARG A 368 -13.95 35.55 -0.34
C ARG A 368 -13.51 34.17 -0.80
N GLY A 369 -13.11 34.03 -2.07
CA GLY A 369 -12.58 32.78 -2.62
C GLY A 369 -11.33 32.30 -1.90
N ARG A 370 -10.34 33.17 -1.70
CA ARG A 370 -9.11 32.85 -0.95
C ARG A 370 -9.42 32.42 0.48
N ARG A 371 -10.30 33.15 1.19
CA ARG A 371 -10.73 32.80 2.55
C ARG A 371 -11.44 31.44 2.58
N ALA A 372 -12.35 31.19 1.63
CA ALA A 372 -13.08 29.93 1.53
C ALA A 372 -12.13 28.73 1.36
N VAL A 373 -11.15 28.85 0.46
CA VAL A 373 -10.16 27.79 0.23
C VAL A 373 -9.23 27.63 1.43
N ALA A 374 -8.75 28.72 2.04
CA ALA A 374 -7.92 28.64 3.24
C ALA A 374 -8.65 27.95 4.41
N ALA A 375 -9.93 28.30 4.64
CA ALA A 375 -10.77 27.65 5.64
C ALA A 375 -11.00 26.17 5.33
N GLY A 376 -11.27 25.84 4.06
CA GLY A 376 -11.44 24.44 3.64
C GLY A 376 -10.17 23.60 3.81
N LEU A 377 -9.01 24.15 3.50
CA LEU A 377 -7.70 23.49 3.71
C LEU A 377 -7.38 23.32 5.20
N ALA A 378 -7.71 24.30 6.04
CA ALA A 378 -7.56 24.19 7.49
C ALA A 378 -8.49 23.12 8.08
N ALA A 379 -9.77 23.11 7.67
CA ALA A 379 -10.73 22.09 8.06
C ALA A 379 -10.29 20.69 7.61
N LEU A 380 -9.70 20.58 6.42
CA LEU A 380 -9.12 19.33 5.92
C LEU A 380 -7.92 18.87 6.77
N ALA A 381 -7.01 19.78 7.13
CA ALA A 381 -5.89 19.44 8.01
C ALA A 381 -6.39 18.95 9.38
N VAL A 382 -7.41 19.59 9.95
CA VAL A 382 -8.03 19.13 11.21
C VAL A 382 -8.69 17.77 11.03
N ALA A 383 -9.47 17.55 9.97
CA ALA A 383 -10.10 16.27 9.70
C ALA A 383 -9.07 15.14 9.50
N GLY A 384 -7.98 15.41 8.77
CA GLY A 384 -6.87 14.49 8.59
C GLY A 384 -6.21 14.12 9.92
N PHE A 385 -5.92 15.10 10.77
CA PHE A 385 -5.37 14.86 12.11
C PHE A 385 -6.31 14.00 12.97
N LEU A 386 -7.61 14.30 13.00
CA LEU A 386 -8.58 13.54 13.80
C LEU A 386 -8.74 12.09 13.32
N LEU A 387 -8.72 11.85 12.01
CA LEU A 387 -8.76 10.50 11.44
C LEU A 387 -7.45 9.73 11.69
N MET A 388 -6.33 10.45 11.83
CA MET A 388 -5.03 9.88 12.14
C MET A 388 -4.97 9.22 13.53
N LEU A 389 -5.81 9.68 14.46
CA LEU A 389 -5.90 9.16 15.83
C LEU A 389 -6.60 7.79 15.93
N GLY A 390 -7.09 7.23 14.82
CA GLY A 390 -7.71 5.90 14.80
C GLY A 390 -9.20 5.88 15.13
N TYR A 391 -9.67 4.76 15.68
CA TYR A 391 -11.10 4.49 15.86
C TYR A 391 -11.65 4.99 17.19
N ARG A 392 -10.87 4.84 18.27
CA ARG A 392 -11.23 5.17 19.65
C ARG A 392 -10.00 5.65 20.40
N LEU A 393 -10.15 6.62 21.29
CA LEU A 393 -9.10 7.11 22.18
C LEU A 393 -9.37 6.62 23.61
N GLN A 394 -8.39 5.97 24.23
CA GLN A 394 -8.44 5.61 25.65
C GLN A 394 -7.77 6.69 26.50
N LEU A 395 -8.51 7.26 27.45
CA LEU A 395 -8.02 8.24 28.42
C LEU A 395 -8.33 7.76 29.85
N GLY A 396 -7.36 7.11 30.49
CA GLY A 396 -7.58 6.44 31.78
C GLY A 396 -8.63 5.33 31.62
N SER A 397 -9.73 5.40 32.39
CA SER A 397 -10.85 4.45 32.28
C SER A 397 -11.89 4.83 31.21
N VAL A 398 -11.78 6.01 30.58
CA VAL A 398 -12.77 6.52 29.64
C VAL A 398 -12.35 6.22 28.20
N THR A 399 -13.25 5.61 27.42
CA THR A 399 -13.07 5.40 25.98
C THR A 399 -13.88 6.41 25.18
N ILE A 400 -13.22 7.23 24.36
CA ILE A 400 -13.85 8.27 23.54
C ILE A 400 -13.93 7.78 22.09
N PRO A 401 -15.12 7.73 21.46
CA PRO A 401 -15.24 7.41 20.04
C PRO A 401 -14.66 8.54 19.19
N LEU A 402 -13.83 8.20 18.21
CA LEU A 402 -13.24 9.16 17.27
C LEU A 402 -13.97 9.14 15.92
N PRO A 403 -13.82 10.17 15.07
CA PRO A 403 -14.43 10.20 13.74
C PRO A 403 -14.09 8.97 12.89
N GLY A 404 -12.89 8.40 13.06
CA GLY A 404 -12.51 7.16 12.39
C GLY A 404 -13.40 5.98 12.80
N GLY A 405 -13.78 5.87 14.07
CA GLY A 405 -14.65 4.80 14.57
C GLY A 405 -16.08 4.92 14.04
N VAL A 406 -16.58 6.14 13.92
CA VAL A 406 -17.86 6.41 13.25
C VAL A 406 -17.77 6.01 11.78
N ALA A 407 -16.71 6.41 11.06
CA ALA A 407 -16.53 6.01 9.68
C ALA A 407 -16.41 4.48 9.52
N ALA A 408 -15.74 3.78 10.44
CA ALA A 408 -15.65 2.32 10.43
C ALA A 408 -17.00 1.62 10.59
N ALA A 409 -17.94 2.23 11.33
CA ALA A 409 -19.27 1.68 11.54
C ALA A 409 -20.20 1.87 10.33
N TRP A 410 -20.07 2.97 9.59
CA TRP A 410 -21.04 3.36 8.56
C TRP A 410 -20.52 3.31 7.13
N VAL A 411 -19.21 3.41 6.92
CA VAL A 411 -18.59 3.44 5.59
C VAL A 411 -18.07 2.04 5.25
N PRO A 412 -18.64 1.37 4.22
CA PRO A 412 -18.20 0.03 3.83
C PRO A 412 -16.69 -0.04 3.60
N GLY A 413 -16.06 -1.05 4.21
CA GLY A 413 -14.62 -1.31 4.07
C GLY A 413 -13.69 -0.39 4.86
N PHE A 414 -14.18 0.68 5.49
CA PHE A 414 -13.32 1.63 6.24
C PHE A 414 -12.64 0.97 7.46
N ALA A 415 -13.27 -0.03 8.06
CA ALA A 415 -12.70 -0.85 9.12
C ALA A 415 -11.44 -1.64 8.68
N ASN A 416 -11.19 -1.80 7.38
CA ASN A 416 -10.01 -2.50 6.86
C ASN A 416 -8.76 -1.60 6.78
N LEU A 417 -8.85 -0.33 7.15
CA LEU A 417 -7.73 0.61 7.09
C LEU A 417 -6.73 0.39 8.23
N ARG A 418 -5.74 -0.46 7.98
CA ARG A 418 -4.73 -0.90 8.96
C ARG A 418 -3.69 0.13 9.46
N ALA A 419 -3.70 1.34 8.91
CA ALA A 419 -2.62 2.32 9.10
C ALA A 419 -3.17 3.75 9.21
N PRO A 420 -3.89 4.11 10.28
CA PRO A 420 -4.56 5.41 10.40
C PRO A 420 -3.58 6.59 10.30
N HIS A 421 -2.31 6.40 10.66
CA HIS A 421 -1.27 7.43 10.51
C HIS A 421 -1.20 8.05 9.11
N ARG A 422 -1.56 7.31 8.04
CA ARG A 422 -1.55 7.81 6.65
C ARG A 422 -2.57 8.91 6.37
N PHE A 423 -3.57 9.15 7.23
CA PHE A 423 -4.41 10.35 7.12
C PHE A 423 -3.61 11.66 7.29
N GLY A 424 -2.38 11.60 7.83
CA GLY A 424 -1.42 12.72 7.80
C GLY A 424 -1.07 13.21 6.39
N ILE A 425 -1.29 12.42 5.34
CA ILE A 425 -1.17 12.87 3.94
C ILE A 425 -2.12 14.06 3.67
N LEU A 426 -3.32 14.08 4.28
CA LEU A 426 -4.27 15.19 4.12
C LEU A 426 -3.73 16.49 4.74
N VAL A 427 -3.13 16.39 5.92
CA VAL A 427 -2.46 17.51 6.61
C VAL A 427 -1.34 18.03 5.72
N ALA A 428 -0.44 17.14 5.32
CA ALA A 428 0.79 17.49 4.63
C ALA A 428 0.57 17.98 3.18
N THR A 429 -0.55 17.62 2.54
CA THR A 429 -0.93 18.15 1.22
C THR A 429 -1.66 19.50 1.29
N ALA A 430 -2.31 19.84 2.42
CA ALA A 430 -2.99 21.12 2.60
C ALA A 430 -2.02 22.27 2.94
N LEU A 431 -0.99 21.99 3.75
CA LEU A 431 -0.05 22.99 4.28
C LEU A 431 0.77 23.75 3.22
N PRO A 432 1.25 23.17 2.11
CA PRO A 432 2.01 23.91 1.10
C PRO A 432 1.23 25.10 0.53
N VAL A 433 -0.07 24.92 0.26
CA VAL A 433 -0.94 25.97 -0.29
C VAL A 433 -1.20 27.06 0.76
N LEU A 434 -1.44 26.69 2.02
CA LEU A 434 -1.56 27.64 3.12
C LEU A 434 -0.27 28.45 3.33
N ALA A 435 0.90 27.80 3.25
CA ALA A 435 2.20 28.46 3.30
C ALA A 435 2.38 29.46 2.15
N GLY A 436 1.91 29.12 0.96
CA GLY A 436 1.85 30.05 -0.18
C GLY A 436 0.99 31.28 0.08
N LEU A 437 -0.15 31.12 0.76
CA LEU A 437 -0.98 32.26 1.21
C LEU A 437 -0.25 33.10 2.26
N GLY A 438 0.58 32.49 3.10
CA GLY A 438 1.46 33.20 4.04
C GLY A 438 2.52 34.04 3.34
N LEU A 439 3.20 33.47 2.34
CA LEU A 439 4.14 34.20 1.48
C LEU A 439 3.45 35.37 0.78
N TRP A 440 2.24 35.15 0.26
CA TRP A 440 1.43 36.20 -0.36
C TRP A 440 1.08 37.32 0.63
N ALA A 441 0.66 36.96 1.85
CA ALA A 441 0.33 37.93 2.89
C ALA A 441 1.55 38.76 3.31
N LEU A 442 2.71 38.11 3.49
CA LEU A 442 3.98 38.75 3.80
C LEU A 442 4.39 39.75 2.70
N GLU A 443 4.33 39.34 1.42
CA GLU A 443 4.64 40.22 0.29
C GLU A 443 3.73 41.44 0.22
N ARG A 444 2.43 41.28 0.52
CA ARG A 444 1.49 42.41 0.57
C ARG A 444 1.74 43.33 1.75
N ALA A 445 2.05 42.78 2.93
CA ALA A 445 2.36 43.57 4.12
C ALA A 445 3.63 44.41 3.94
N LEU A 446 4.62 43.89 3.20
CA LEU A 446 5.87 44.58 2.88
C LEU A 446 5.78 45.41 1.58
N GLY A 447 4.69 45.27 0.82
CA GLY A 447 4.48 45.95 -0.46
C GLY A 447 4.39 47.47 -0.30
N GLY A 448 5.11 48.21 -1.14
CA GLY A 448 5.15 49.68 -1.10
C GLY A 448 6.15 50.28 -0.10
N ARG A 449 6.78 49.45 0.74
CA ARG A 449 7.80 49.90 1.70
C ARG A 449 9.21 49.73 1.11
N ALA A 450 10.01 50.80 1.14
CA ALA A 450 11.40 50.79 0.73
C ALA A 450 12.29 51.44 1.79
N VAL A 451 13.45 50.85 2.05
CA VAL A 451 14.47 51.39 2.95
C VAL A 451 15.75 51.52 2.15
N ARG A 452 16.32 52.73 2.06
CA ARG A 452 17.55 53.01 1.27
C ARG A 452 17.49 52.47 -0.17
N GLY A 453 16.34 52.63 -0.84
CA GLY A 453 16.13 52.17 -2.22
C GLY A 453 15.84 50.67 -2.38
N VAL A 454 16.01 49.86 -1.32
CA VAL A 454 15.72 48.42 -1.35
C VAL A 454 14.24 48.17 -1.04
N ARG A 455 13.54 47.44 -1.92
CA ARG A 455 12.14 47.06 -1.70
C ARG A 455 12.05 45.95 -0.66
N LEU A 456 11.42 46.21 0.48
CA LEU A 456 11.34 45.22 1.59
C LEU A 456 10.67 43.92 1.16
N ALA A 457 9.71 43.96 0.22
CA ALA A 457 9.10 42.75 -0.33
C ALA A 457 10.11 41.83 -1.05
N GLN A 458 11.17 42.36 -1.68
CA GLN A 458 12.23 41.54 -2.29
C GLN A 458 13.11 40.88 -1.24
N VAL A 459 13.44 41.61 -0.16
CA VAL A 459 14.18 41.06 0.98
C VAL A 459 13.35 39.97 1.66
N GLY A 460 12.07 40.21 1.92
CA GLY A 460 11.16 39.22 2.50
C GLY A 460 11.05 37.95 1.65
N ARG A 461 11.01 38.07 0.31
CA ARG A 461 11.08 36.93 -0.61
C ARG A 461 12.38 36.15 -0.47
N ALA A 462 13.52 36.84 -0.44
CA ALA A 462 14.83 36.20 -0.32
C ALA A 462 14.98 35.47 1.02
N LEU A 463 14.56 36.10 2.12
CA LEU A 463 14.60 35.50 3.46
C LEU A 463 13.66 34.29 3.57
N ALA A 464 12.45 34.39 3.02
CA ALA A 464 11.52 33.26 3.01
C ALA A 464 12.05 32.10 2.14
N ALA A 465 12.63 32.41 0.97
CA ALA A 465 13.28 31.41 0.13
C ALA A 465 14.45 30.73 0.85
N LEU A 466 15.27 31.50 1.57
CA LEU A 466 16.38 30.97 2.37
C LEU A 466 15.88 30.08 3.52
N ALA A 467 14.87 30.52 4.27
CA ALA A 467 14.29 29.72 5.35
C ALA A 467 13.70 28.39 4.84
N LEU A 468 13.01 28.42 3.69
CA LEU A 468 12.51 27.22 3.03
C LEU A 468 13.66 26.33 2.53
N ALA A 469 14.68 26.91 1.90
CA ALA A 469 15.85 26.17 1.42
C ALA A 469 16.66 25.55 2.56
N ILE A 470 16.68 26.15 3.75
CA ILE A 470 17.40 25.56 4.90
C ILE A 470 16.57 24.45 5.54
N ASN A 471 15.24 24.59 5.65
CA ASN A 471 14.43 23.70 6.50
C ASN A 471 13.63 22.63 5.73
N VAL A 472 13.43 22.77 4.42
CA VAL A 472 12.79 21.72 3.59
C VAL A 472 13.86 20.68 3.17
N PRO A 473 13.58 19.37 3.27
CA PRO A 473 14.55 18.30 3.01
C PRO A 473 14.76 18.01 1.50
N TRP A 474 15.20 18.99 0.72
CA TRP A 474 15.48 18.74 -0.69
C TRP A 474 16.77 17.94 -0.86
N ARG A 475 16.64 16.70 -1.36
CA ARG A 475 17.76 15.80 -1.67
C ARG A 475 17.44 14.98 -2.90
N GLN A 476 18.48 14.42 -3.52
CA GLN A 476 18.29 13.42 -4.56
C GLN A 476 17.80 12.11 -3.93
N ILE A 477 16.81 11.50 -4.57
CA ILE A 477 16.25 10.22 -4.17
C ILE A 477 17.27 9.13 -4.53
N PRO A 478 17.74 8.34 -3.55
CA PRO A 478 18.72 7.29 -3.80
C PRO A 478 18.11 6.22 -4.71
N ALA A 479 18.94 5.69 -5.60
CA ALA A 479 18.62 4.56 -6.45
C ALA A 479 19.41 3.35 -5.97
N ALA A 480 18.76 2.20 -5.88
CA ALA A 480 19.38 0.91 -5.65
C ALA A 480 19.10 0.00 -6.85
N PRO A 481 19.92 -1.03 -7.11
CA PRO A 481 19.59 -2.04 -8.09
C PRO A 481 18.19 -2.65 -7.84
N ALA A 482 17.37 -2.72 -8.88
CA ALA A 482 16.04 -3.32 -8.81
C ALA A 482 16.11 -4.83 -8.56
N TRP A 483 17.24 -5.42 -8.93
CA TRP A 483 17.57 -6.83 -8.84
C TRP A 483 18.76 -6.99 -7.91
N ASP A 484 18.69 -7.96 -7.02
CA ASP A 484 19.84 -8.28 -6.18
C ASP A 484 20.93 -8.92 -7.09
N ARG A 485 22.14 -8.35 -7.08
CA ARG A 485 23.38 -8.79 -7.78
C ARG A 485 23.48 -8.43 -9.28
N ALA A 486 24.70 -8.07 -9.68
CA ALA A 486 25.08 -7.40 -10.94
C ALA A 486 24.70 -8.10 -12.27
N GLU A 487 24.35 -9.39 -12.25
CA GLU A 487 23.98 -10.15 -13.46
C GLU A 487 22.45 -10.20 -13.70
N GLY A 488 21.65 -9.86 -12.68
CA GLY A 488 20.20 -10.05 -12.71
C GLY A 488 19.78 -11.52 -12.92
N PRO A 489 18.48 -11.83 -12.90
CA PRO A 489 18.02 -13.20 -13.05
C PRO A 489 17.90 -13.63 -14.53
N ARG A 490 18.64 -12.98 -15.42
CA ARG A 490 18.44 -13.07 -16.88
C ARG A 490 18.80 -14.44 -17.48
N PRO A 491 19.89 -15.14 -17.09
CA PRO A 491 20.23 -16.41 -17.72
C PRO A 491 19.19 -17.50 -17.48
N VAL A 492 18.75 -17.69 -16.23
CA VAL A 492 17.74 -18.70 -15.88
C VAL A 492 16.39 -18.42 -16.55
N TYR A 493 15.94 -17.16 -16.61
CA TYR A 493 14.69 -16.83 -17.29
C TYR A 493 14.80 -16.85 -18.82
N ALA A 494 15.97 -16.58 -19.39
CA ALA A 494 16.23 -16.79 -20.80
C ALA A 494 16.17 -18.29 -21.16
N ALA A 495 16.76 -19.15 -20.33
CA ALA A 495 16.63 -20.60 -20.48
C ALA A 495 15.18 -21.05 -20.34
N LEU A 496 14.45 -20.55 -19.32
CA LEU A 496 13.03 -20.85 -19.12
C LEU A 496 12.17 -20.46 -20.33
N ALA A 497 12.47 -19.35 -21.00
CA ALA A 497 11.76 -18.92 -22.20
C ALA A 497 11.93 -19.86 -23.39
N GLY A 498 13.01 -20.65 -23.44
CA GLY A 498 13.24 -21.69 -24.44
C GLY A 498 12.54 -23.03 -24.14
N LEU A 499 11.99 -23.19 -22.94
CA LEU A 499 11.28 -24.41 -22.53
C LEU A 499 9.78 -24.30 -22.83
N PRO A 500 9.06 -25.43 -23.03
CA PRO A 500 7.61 -25.40 -23.23
C PRO A 500 6.85 -24.72 -22.08
N ASP A 501 5.72 -24.07 -22.38
CA ASP A 501 4.90 -23.39 -21.37
C ASP A 501 4.33 -24.33 -20.31
N GLY A 502 4.13 -23.81 -19.10
CA GLY A 502 3.47 -24.52 -17.99
C GLY A 502 3.64 -23.84 -16.64
N PRO A 503 2.83 -24.22 -15.63
CA PRO A 503 2.93 -23.68 -14.27
C PRO A 503 4.30 -23.94 -13.63
N LEU A 504 4.78 -22.93 -12.92
CA LEU A 504 6.12 -22.86 -12.34
C LEU A 504 6.06 -22.66 -10.83
N LEU A 505 7.01 -23.25 -10.10
CA LEU A 505 7.33 -22.89 -8.73
C LEU A 505 8.78 -22.41 -8.64
N GLU A 506 9.01 -21.25 -8.03
CA GLU A 506 10.37 -20.80 -7.70
C GLU A 506 10.71 -21.11 -6.23
N VAL A 507 11.94 -21.54 -5.97
CA VAL A 507 12.42 -22.02 -4.66
C VAL A 507 13.67 -21.24 -4.27
N PRO A 508 13.81 -20.77 -3.01
CA PRO A 508 13.08 -21.18 -1.80
C PRO A 508 11.63 -20.70 -1.71
N TRP A 509 10.73 -21.61 -1.33
CA TRP A 509 9.36 -21.30 -0.95
C TRP A 509 9.03 -21.94 0.41
N SER A 510 9.79 -21.52 1.42
CA SER A 510 9.76 -22.14 2.75
C SER A 510 9.08 -21.22 3.78
N PRO A 511 8.11 -21.73 4.56
CA PRO A 511 7.47 -20.97 5.62
C PRO A 511 8.38 -20.68 6.82
N ARG A 512 9.59 -21.27 6.86
CA ARG A 512 10.57 -21.09 7.95
C ARG A 512 11.21 -19.70 7.99
N ARG A 513 11.10 -18.94 6.91
CA ARG A 513 11.69 -17.61 6.81
C ARG A 513 10.61 -16.62 6.38
N PRO A 514 9.72 -16.18 7.29
CA PRO A 514 8.60 -15.32 6.92
C PRO A 514 9.07 -14.04 6.20
N TRP A 515 10.12 -13.40 6.74
CA TRP A 515 10.63 -12.12 6.24
C TRP A 515 11.56 -12.25 5.02
N LEU A 516 12.54 -13.18 5.05
CA LEU A 516 13.39 -13.43 3.87
C LEU A 516 12.59 -14.05 2.72
N GLY A 517 11.62 -14.93 3.03
CA GLY A 517 10.72 -15.53 2.04
C GLY A 517 9.83 -14.50 1.36
N ALA A 518 9.28 -13.53 2.10
CA ALA A 518 8.51 -12.44 1.49
C ALA A 518 9.35 -11.59 0.51
N TYR A 519 10.63 -11.38 0.81
CA TYR A 519 11.57 -10.68 -0.08
C TYR A 519 11.80 -11.47 -1.38
N ASP A 520 12.10 -12.76 -1.26
CA ASP A 520 12.30 -13.65 -2.42
C ASP A 520 11.02 -13.76 -3.28
N GLU A 521 9.85 -13.87 -2.64
CA GLU A 521 8.55 -13.95 -3.31
C GLU A 521 8.17 -12.64 -4.03
N ALA A 522 8.47 -11.49 -3.45
CA ALA A 522 8.24 -10.20 -4.09
C ALA A 522 9.19 -9.97 -5.29
N GLN A 523 10.45 -10.41 -5.20
CA GLN A 523 11.35 -10.42 -6.37
C GLN A 523 10.88 -11.37 -7.46
N THR A 524 10.37 -12.55 -7.06
CA THR A 524 9.80 -13.54 -7.98
C THR A 524 8.65 -12.94 -8.80
N LEU A 525 7.78 -12.13 -8.19
CA LEU A 525 6.72 -11.41 -8.93
C LEU A 525 7.30 -10.50 -10.01
N VAL A 526 8.29 -9.67 -9.68
CA VAL A 526 8.90 -8.75 -10.65
C VAL A 526 9.61 -9.54 -11.75
N ALA A 527 10.36 -10.57 -11.39
CA ALA A 527 10.98 -11.52 -12.33
C ALA A 527 9.95 -12.14 -13.28
N SER A 528 8.79 -12.51 -12.76
CA SER A 528 7.74 -13.16 -13.54
C SER A 528 7.20 -12.31 -14.68
N THR A 529 7.39 -10.98 -14.63
CA THR A 529 7.05 -10.08 -15.75
C THR A 529 7.90 -10.28 -17.00
N LEU A 530 8.99 -11.06 -16.92
CA LEU A 530 9.85 -11.39 -18.06
C LEU A 530 9.26 -12.52 -18.91
N HIS A 531 8.45 -13.41 -18.32
CA HIS A 531 7.92 -14.60 -18.99
C HIS A 531 6.40 -14.75 -18.88
N TRP A 532 5.76 -14.12 -17.89
CA TRP A 532 4.32 -14.14 -17.62
C TRP A 532 3.71 -15.54 -17.50
N ARG A 533 4.53 -16.53 -17.13
CA ARG A 533 4.08 -17.91 -16.88
C ARG A 533 3.30 -17.96 -15.56
N PRO A 534 2.31 -18.85 -15.43
CA PRO A 534 1.66 -19.08 -14.16
C PRO A 534 2.68 -19.53 -13.12
N ILE A 535 2.78 -18.82 -11.99
CA ILE A 535 3.63 -19.15 -10.86
C ILE A 535 2.78 -19.47 -9.64
N LEU A 536 3.16 -20.49 -8.88
CA LEU A 536 2.43 -20.94 -7.68
C LEU A 536 2.65 -20.02 -6.48
N ASN A 537 3.83 -19.40 -6.37
CA ASN A 537 4.22 -18.52 -5.28
C ASN A 537 4.09 -17.03 -5.66
N GLY A 538 4.30 -16.14 -4.68
CA GLY A 538 4.17 -14.70 -4.87
C GLY A 538 3.95 -13.95 -3.57
N TYR A 539 3.89 -12.63 -3.64
CA TYR A 539 3.68 -11.75 -2.49
C TYR A 539 2.47 -10.83 -2.69
N THR A 540 1.60 -10.68 -1.70
CA THR A 540 0.45 -9.76 -1.78
C THR A 540 -0.05 -9.40 -0.38
N GLY A 541 -0.92 -8.40 -0.28
CA GLY A 541 -1.55 -7.99 0.98
C GLY A 541 -2.52 -9.04 1.52
N TYR A 542 -3.30 -9.67 0.65
CA TYR A 542 -4.27 -10.72 0.96
C TYR A 542 -4.08 -11.92 0.02
N ALA A 543 -3.29 -12.89 0.47
CA ALA A 543 -3.01 -14.09 -0.31
C ALA A 543 -4.26 -14.98 -0.41
N PRO A 544 -4.52 -15.62 -1.56
CA PRO A 544 -5.68 -16.49 -1.70
C PRO A 544 -5.55 -17.75 -0.83
N PRO A 545 -6.65 -18.40 -0.43
CA PRO A 545 -6.60 -19.64 0.36
C PRO A 545 -5.74 -20.74 -0.27
N THR A 546 -5.74 -20.84 -1.60
CA THR A 546 -4.92 -21.78 -2.37
C THR A 546 -3.42 -21.62 -2.11
N TYR A 547 -2.94 -20.38 -1.94
CA TYR A 547 -1.54 -20.12 -1.61
C TYR A 547 -1.15 -20.77 -0.28
N HIS A 548 -1.96 -20.58 0.76
CA HIS A 548 -1.71 -21.17 2.08
C HIS A 548 -1.76 -22.71 2.05
N PHE A 549 -2.66 -23.28 1.25
CA PHE A 549 -2.73 -24.72 1.02
C PHE A 549 -1.48 -25.25 0.31
N LEU A 550 -1.12 -24.69 -0.85
CA LEU A 550 0.03 -25.13 -1.63
C LEU A 550 1.34 -24.95 -0.88
N ARG A 551 1.49 -23.85 -0.14
CA ARG A 551 2.68 -23.58 0.69
C ARG A 551 2.83 -24.57 1.83
N ARG A 552 1.73 -25.10 2.37
CA ARG A 552 1.75 -26.19 3.37
C ARG A 552 2.22 -27.50 2.75
N VAL A 553 1.73 -27.83 1.55
CA VAL A 553 2.19 -28.99 0.77
C VAL A 553 3.69 -28.88 0.44
N ALA A 554 4.17 -27.67 0.21
CA ALA A 554 5.57 -27.38 -0.14
C ALA A 554 6.57 -27.51 1.03
N VAL A 555 6.12 -27.68 2.29
CA VAL A 555 6.99 -27.71 3.49
C VAL A 555 8.08 -28.78 3.43
N THR A 556 7.77 -29.92 2.80
CA THR A 556 8.65 -31.08 2.68
C THR A 556 9.28 -31.21 1.28
N LEU A 557 9.29 -30.14 0.47
CA LEU A 557 10.06 -30.14 -0.77
C LEU A 557 11.54 -30.45 -0.51
N PRO A 558 12.20 -31.23 -1.40
CA PRO A 558 11.72 -31.76 -2.68
C PRO A 558 11.14 -33.19 -2.60
N SER A 559 10.43 -33.59 -1.54
CA SER A 559 9.87 -34.95 -1.45
C SER A 559 8.94 -35.29 -2.62
N ALA A 560 8.97 -36.55 -3.08
CA ALA A 560 8.14 -37.04 -4.18
C ALA A 560 6.63 -36.81 -3.93
N GLU A 561 6.19 -36.96 -2.69
CA GLU A 561 4.80 -36.73 -2.25
C GLU A 561 4.38 -35.26 -2.42
N SER A 562 5.20 -34.31 -1.96
CA SER A 562 4.92 -32.88 -2.16
C SER A 562 4.84 -32.51 -3.64
N ILE A 563 5.78 -33.02 -4.44
CA ILE A 563 5.83 -32.72 -5.89
C ILE A 563 4.60 -33.29 -6.60
N ASP A 564 4.21 -34.53 -6.28
CA ASP A 564 3.03 -35.16 -6.85
C ASP A 564 1.74 -34.39 -6.49
N ARG A 565 1.59 -33.97 -5.23
CA ARG A 565 0.46 -33.15 -4.80
C ARG A 565 0.41 -31.79 -5.49
N LEU A 566 1.54 -31.09 -5.62
CA LEU A 566 1.59 -29.81 -6.34
C LEU A 566 1.26 -29.98 -7.83
N ARG A 567 1.71 -31.08 -8.45
CA ARG A 567 1.36 -31.46 -9.83
C ARG A 567 -0.14 -31.70 -10.00
N ARG A 568 -0.77 -32.43 -9.08
CA ARG A 568 -2.23 -32.70 -9.09
C ARG A 568 -3.07 -31.45 -8.76
N ALA A 569 -2.60 -30.62 -7.84
CA ALA A 569 -3.32 -29.42 -7.37
C ALA A 569 -3.23 -28.23 -8.32
N ALA A 570 -2.09 -28.01 -8.97
CA ALA A 570 -1.80 -26.79 -9.72
C ALA A 570 -1.17 -27.05 -11.09
N GLY A 571 -1.13 -28.32 -11.56
CA GLY A 571 -0.52 -28.65 -12.84
C GLY A 571 0.97 -28.32 -12.90
N LEU A 572 1.68 -28.32 -11.76
CA LEU A 572 3.08 -27.95 -11.66
C LEU A 572 3.93 -28.70 -12.71
N ARG A 573 4.62 -27.93 -13.55
CA ARG A 573 5.49 -28.45 -14.61
C ARG A 573 6.95 -28.11 -14.39
N TRP A 574 7.23 -26.90 -13.90
CA TRP A 574 8.59 -26.39 -13.76
C TRP A 574 8.90 -26.06 -12.30
N ILE A 575 10.12 -26.36 -11.86
CA ILE A 575 10.65 -25.88 -10.58
C ILE A 575 11.97 -25.17 -10.85
N VAL A 576 12.03 -23.87 -10.57
CA VAL A 576 13.27 -23.08 -10.59
C VAL A 576 13.85 -23.07 -9.18
N VAL A 577 15.05 -23.61 -9.03
CA VAL A 577 15.76 -23.69 -7.74
C VAL A 577 16.90 -22.68 -7.74
N HIS A 578 16.77 -21.62 -6.95
CA HIS A 578 17.82 -20.62 -6.72
C HIS A 578 18.79 -21.12 -5.65
N ARG A 579 19.80 -21.89 -6.06
CA ARG A 579 20.79 -22.55 -5.18
C ARG A 579 21.58 -21.54 -4.32
N ASP A 580 21.78 -20.33 -4.83
CA ASP A 580 22.45 -19.24 -4.13
C ASP A 580 21.60 -18.59 -3.02
N ARG A 581 20.29 -18.88 -2.97
CA ARG A 581 19.36 -18.47 -1.90
C ARG A 581 19.10 -19.56 -0.86
N LEU A 582 19.40 -20.81 -1.19
CA LEU A 582 19.25 -21.95 -0.28
C LEU A 582 20.33 -21.99 0.81
N GLY A 583 20.00 -22.51 1.99
CA GLY A 583 21.00 -22.91 2.98
C GLY A 583 21.79 -24.17 2.56
N PRO A 584 22.94 -24.49 3.18
CA PRO A 584 23.73 -25.68 2.85
C PRO A 584 22.92 -26.99 2.90
N PHE A 585 22.09 -27.18 3.93
CA PHE A 585 21.23 -28.36 4.07
C PHE A 585 20.12 -28.42 3.02
N GLU A 586 19.52 -27.28 2.68
CA GLU A 586 18.48 -27.22 1.64
C GLU A 586 19.08 -27.52 0.27
N ARG A 587 20.29 -27.00 -0.04
CA ARG A 587 21.02 -27.37 -1.25
C ARG A 587 21.25 -28.88 -1.34
N LEU A 588 21.76 -29.49 -0.27
CA LEU A 588 22.00 -30.93 -0.24
C LEU A 588 20.70 -31.74 -0.41
N ALA A 589 19.61 -31.29 0.21
CA ALA A 589 18.29 -31.91 0.06
C ALA A 589 17.79 -31.82 -1.39
N TRP A 590 17.96 -30.69 -2.06
CA TRP A 590 17.64 -30.54 -3.49
C TRP A 590 18.57 -31.32 -4.42
N ASP A 591 19.86 -31.40 -4.11
CA ASP A 591 20.84 -32.14 -4.91
C ASP A 591 20.56 -33.66 -4.90
N ARG A 592 20.01 -34.21 -3.80
CA ARG A 592 19.65 -35.64 -3.69
C ARG A 592 18.19 -35.92 -4.04
N GLY A 593 17.27 -35.18 -3.41
CA GLY A 593 15.84 -35.47 -3.47
C GLY A 593 15.19 -35.17 -4.82
N ALA A 594 15.79 -34.31 -5.65
CA ALA A 594 15.26 -34.06 -7.00
C ALA A 594 15.26 -35.33 -7.87
N ALA A 595 16.33 -36.13 -7.81
CA ALA A 595 16.42 -37.39 -8.55
C ALA A 595 15.46 -38.44 -7.98
N GLU A 596 15.38 -38.57 -6.66
CA GLU A 596 14.45 -39.48 -5.97
C GLU A 596 12.98 -39.15 -6.28
N ALA A 597 12.66 -37.87 -6.45
CA ALA A 597 11.33 -37.42 -6.82
C ALA A 597 11.03 -37.53 -8.34
N GLY A 598 11.96 -38.07 -9.13
CA GLY A 598 11.78 -38.28 -10.57
C GLY A 598 11.79 -37.00 -11.40
N LEU A 599 12.42 -35.93 -10.91
CA LEU A 599 12.56 -34.69 -11.65
C LEU A 599 13.61 -34.81 -12.75
N ARG A 600 13.38 -34.16 -13.89
CA ARG A 600 14.36 -34.08 -14.99
C ARG A 600 15.06 -32.73 -14.98
N LEU A 601 16.38 -32.73 -14.94
CA LEU A 601 17.15 -31.48 -15.04
C LEU A 601 17.06 -30.93 -16.47
N ALA A 602 16.50 -29.73 -16.62
CA ALA A 602 16.33 -29.05 -17.90
C ALA A 602 17.36 -27.93 -18.13
N TYR A 603 17.88 -27.33 -17.05
CA TYR A 603 18.91 -26.30 -17.11
C TYR A 603 19.69 -26.23 -15.79
N GLU A 604 20.98 -25.89 -15.88
CA GLU A 604 21.84 -25.62 -14.73
C GLU A 604 22.83 -24.50 -15.04
N ASP A 605 22.99 -23.57 -14.10
CA ASP A 605 24.13 -22.67 -14.00
C ASP A 605 24.69 -22.64 -12.58
N ARG A 606 25.67 -21.75 -12.31
CA ARG A 606 26.31 -21.64 -10.99
C ARG A 606 25.33 -21.32 -9.86
N ARG A 607 24.21 -20.66 -10.14
CA ARG A 607 23.26 -20.14 -9.14
C ARG A 607 21.90 -20.83 -9.20
N ASN A 608 21.50 -21.38 -10.34
CA ASN A 608 20.14 -21.82 -10.59
C ASN A 608 20.10 -23.21 -11.22
N ARG A 609 19.01 -23.93 -10.97
CA ARG A 609 18.60 -25.11 -11.74
C ARG A 609 17.14 -25.00 -12.13
N ILE A 610 16.78 -25.55 -13.28
CA ILE A 610 15.39 -25.74 -13.70
C ILE A 610 15.14 -27.24 -13.79
N TYR A 611 14.13 -27.71 -13.06
CA TYR A 611 13.65 -29.08 -13.11
C TYR A 611 12.29 -29.16 -13.79
N GLU A 612 12.10 -30.15 -14.66
CA GLU A 612 10.80 -30.56 -15.17
C GLU A 612 10.16 -31.59 -14.22
N VAL A 613 8.89 -31.37 -13.93
CA VAL A 613 7.99 -32.34 -13.29
C VAL A 613 7.24 -33.05 -14.43
N PRO A 614 7.49 -34.35 -14.68
CA PRO A 614 6.83 -35.06 -15.77
C PRO A 614 5.31 -35.09 -15.60
N ALA A 615 4.59 -34.77 -16.68
CA ALA A 615 3.14 -34.88 -16.69
C ALA A 615 2.70 -36.36 -16.60
N ARG A 616 1.57 -36.56 -15.93
CA ARG A 616 0.83 -37.83 -15.78
C ARG A 616 -0.65 -37.60 -16.07
N SER A 617 -1.43 -38.66 -16.25
CA SER A 617 -2.86 -38.61 -16.60
C SER A 617 -3.72 -37.81 -15.61
N ASP A 618 -3.31 -37.73 -14.35
CA ASP A 618 -3.98 -37.02 -13.25
C ASP A 618 -3.36 -35.62 -12.97
N THR A 619 -2.56 -35.08 -13.88
CA THR A 619 -1.93 -33.76 -13.71
C THR A 619 -3.00 -32.67 -13.71
N GLY A 620 -2.98 -31.82 -12.69
CA GLY A 620 -3.99 -30.78 -12.53
C GLY A 620 -5.41 -31.28 -12.21
N VAL A 621 -5.57 -32.56 -11.82
CA VAL A 621 -6.88 -33.17 -11.54
C VAL A 621 -7.70 -32.43 -10.46
N TRP A 622 -7.04 -31.67 -9.58
CA TRP A 622 -7.71 -30.88 -8.54
C TRP A 622 -7.79 -29.38 -8.84
N MET A 623 -7.32 -28.91 -10.00
CA MET A 623 -7.25 -27.46 -10.29
C MET A 623 -8.60 -26.77 -10.24
N GLU A 624 -9.66 -27.39 -10.77
CA GLU A 624 -10.99 -26.78 -10.75
C GLU A 624 -11.51 -26.65 -9.32
N ALA A 625 -11.31 -27.70 -8.52
CA ALA A 625 -11.63 -27.67 -7.11
C ALA A 625 -10.80 -26.65 -6.29
N MET A 626 -9.61 -26.29 -6.78
CA MET A 626 -8.79 -25.23 -6.19
C MET A 626 -9.29 -23.82 -6.53
N ARG A 627 -10.14 -23.67 -7.54
CA ARG A 627 -10.68 -22.35 -7.97
C ARG A 627 -11.99 -21.98 -7.30
N THR A 628 -12.68 -22.95 -6.69
CA THR A 628 -13.99 -22.75 -6.07
C THR A 628 -13.91 -22.67 -4.54
N SER A 629 -14.66 -21.73 -3.98
CA SER A 629 -14.91 -21.62 -2.54
C SER A 629 -16.06 -22.51 -2.06
N GLU A 630 -16.84 -23.11 -2.98
CA GLU A 630 -18.03 -23.90 -2.64
C GLU A 630 -17.66 -25.22 -1.97
N LEU A 631 -18.23 -25.49 -0.79
CA LEU A 631 -17.96 -26.71 -0.06
C LEU A 631 -18.38 -27.95 -0.87
N ARG A 632 -17.41 -28.81 -1.18
CA ARG A 632 -17.64 -30.09 -1.85
C ARG A 632 -18.03 -31.16 -0.82
N PRO A 633 -18.86 -32.16 -1.19
CA PRO A 633 -19.24 -33.24 -0.26
C PRO A 633 -18.08 -34.17 0.09
N ARG A 634 -17.02 -34.19 -0.74
CA ARG A 634 -15.86 -35.06 -0.60
C ARG A 634 -14.54 -34.28 -0.63
N THR A 635 -13.48 -34.85 -0.06
CA THR A 635 -12.10 -34.33 -0.15
C THR A 635 -11.53 -34.52 -1.55
N PHE A 636 -10.33 -33.97 -1.79
CA PHE A 636 -9.54 -34.22 -3.00
C PHE A 636 -9.30 -35.70 -3.29
N GLU A 637 -9.16 -36.53 -2.26
CA GLU A 637 -8.95 -37.97 -2.38
C GLU A 637 -10.27 -38.76 -2.32
N GLY A 638 -11.41 -38.06 -2.31
CA GLY A 638 -12.74 -38.66 -2.41
C GLY A 638 -13.34 -39.11 -1.07
N LEU A 639 -12.77 -38.73 0.06
CA LEU A 639 -13.32 -39.08 1.37
C LEU A 639 -14.54 -38.24 1.74
N SER A 640 -15.49 -38.86 2.45
CA SER A 640 -16.65 -38.16 3.00
C SER A 640 -16.24 -37.15 4.07
N ARG A 641 -16.90 -35.99 4.09
CA ARG A 641 -16.74 -34.95 5.12
C ARG A 641 -17.75 -35.05 6.26
N ALA A 642 -18.56 -36.12 6.27
CA ALA A 642 -19.57 -36.31 7.30
C ALA A 642 -18.94 -36.35 8.70
N PRO A 643 -19.67 -35.93 9.75
CA PRO A 643 -19.21 -36.06 11.13
C PRO A 643 -18.75 -37.48 11.43
N LEU A 644 -17.54 -37.61 11.97
CA LEU A 644 -16.97 -38.88 12.37
C LEU A 644 -17.56 -39.31 13.71
N GLU A 645 -17.98 -40.56 13.79
CA GLU A 645 -18.38 -41.24 15.02
C GLU A 645 -17.42 -42.42 15.21
N LEU A 646 -16.49 -42.26 16.15
CA LEU A 646 -15.35 -43.17 16.31
C LEU A 646 -15.36 -43.82 17.69
N PRO A 647 -14.98 -45.11 17.80
CA PRO A 647 -14.78 -45.75 19.09
C PRO A 647 -13.54 -45.18 19.80
N THR A 648 -13.49 -45.30 21.13
CA THR A 648 -12.34 -44.88 21.94
C THR A 648 -11.44 -46.08 22.27
N PRO A 649 -10.11 -46.03 22.03
CA PRO A 649 -9.37 -44.97 21.33
C PRO A 649 -9.42 -45.16 19.81
N ALA A 650 -9.56 -44.06 19.05
CA ALA A 650 -9.61 -44.12 17.59
C ALA A 650 -8.22 -44.08 16.93
N GLY A 651 -7.15 -43.77 17.68
CA GLY A 651 -5.81 -43.65 17.12
C GLY A 651 -4.76 -43.14 18.10
N SER A 652 -3.61 -42.76 17.58
CA SER A 652 -2.50 -42.20 18.35
C SER A 652 -1.93 -40.93 17.72
N LEU A 653 -1.47 -40.00 18.58
CA LEU A 653 -0.78 -38.77 18.19
C LEU A 653 0.61 -38.79 18.81
N ARG A 654 1.66 -38.67 17.99
CA ARG A 654 3.05 -38.55 18.45
C ARG A 654 3.66 -37.28 17.86
N VAL A 655 4.42 -36.57 18.67
CA VAL A 655 5.05 -35.31 18.26
C VAL A 655 6.53 -35.30 18.61
N ARG A 656 7.33 -34.73 17.72
CA ARG A 656 8.76 -34.49 17.93
C ARG A 656 9.07 -33.04 17.57
N PRO A 657 9.36 -32.17 18.56
CA PRO A 657 9.91 -30.86 18.25
C PRO A 657 11.24 -31.02 17.52
N LEU A 658 11.43 -30.27 16.43
CA LEU A 658 12.71 -30.23 15.74
C LEU A 658 13.70 -29.27 16.42
N ASP A 659 13.19 -28.24 17.09
CA ASP A 659 13.94 -27.28 17.88
C ASP A 659 13.35 -27.23 19.30
N PRO A 660 14.15 -26.98 20.37
CA PRO A 660 13.59 -26.74 21.71
C PRO A 660 12.52 -25.65 21.64
N PHE A 661 11.38 -25.84 22.31
CA PHE A 661 10.32 -24.82 22.44
C PHE A 661 10.76 -23.68 23.37
N ARG A 662 11.78 -22.94 22.94
CA ARG A 662 12.25 -21.70 23.55
C ARG A 662 12.12 -20.61 22.50
N TYR A 663 11.11 -19.77 22.64
CA TYR A 663 10.94 -18.63 21.77
C TYR A 663 11.70 -17.44 22.32
N SER A 664 12.34 -16.68 21.43
CA SER A 664 13.00 -15.41 21.74
C SER A 664 12.60 -14.41 20.65
N GLY A 665 11.95 -13.30 21.05
CA GLY A 665 11.71 -12.16 20.16
C GLY A 665 10.26 -11.66 20.07
N THR A 666 10.11 -10.50 19.43
CA THR A 666 8.85 -9.74 19.31
C THR A 666 7.89 -10.26 18.24
N VAL A 667 8.27 -11.29 17.47
CA VAL A 667 7.48 -11.85 16.37
C VAL A 667 7.31 -13.35 16.59
N ALA A 668 6.07 -13.83 16.58
CA ALA A 668 5.72 -15.24 16.65
C ALA A 668 6.20 -16.00 15.40
N THR A 669 7.48 -16.35 15.35
CA THR A 669 8.05 -17.17 14.28
C THR A 669 7.53 -18.61 14.45
N PRO A 670 6.89 -19.21 13.44
CA PRO A 670 6.36 -20.56 13.59
C PRO A 670 7.47 -21.60 13.79
N THR A 671 7.34 -22.45 14.80
CA THR A 671 8.23 -23.58 15.07
C THR A 671 7.73 -24.84 14.40
N ARG A 672 8.66 -25.67 13.94
CA ARG A 672 8.34 -26.95 13.31
C ARG A 672 8.14 -28.03 14.35
N VAL A 673 6.99 -28.68 14.28
CA VAL A 673 6.67 -29.88 15.05
C VAL A 673 6.45 -31.00 14.04
N GLU A 674 7.26 -32.04 14.11
CA GLU A 674 6.96 -33.27 13.39
C GLU A 674 5.85 -33.99 14.12
N VAL A 675 4.81 -34.37 13.38
CA VAL A 675 3.60 -34.97 13.92
C VAL A 675 3.35 -36.26 13.16
N ALA A 676 3.22 -37.36 13.89
CA ALA A 676 2.77 -38.64 13.37
C ALA A 676 1.40 -38.96 13.95
N ILE A 677 0.43 -39.16 13.06
CA ILE A 677 -0.96 -39.45 13.38
C ILE A 677 -1.27 -40.85 12.87
N GLU A 678 -1.66 -41.74 13.76
CA GLU A 678 -2.06 -43.10 13.43
C GLU A 678 -3.57 -43.23 13.57
N ASN A 679 -4.25 -43.67 12.50
CA ASN A 679 -5.68 -43.98 12.54
C ASN A 679 -5.85 -45.47 12.84
N ARG A 680 -6.38 -45.79 14.03
CA ARG A 680 -6.70 -47.18 14.45
C ARG A 680 -8.18 -47.51 14.31
N SER A 681 -8.98 -46.57 13.81
CA SER A 681 -10.41 -46.78 13.57
C SER A 681 -10.67 -47.43 12.21
N ALA A 682 -11.89 -47.94 12.04
CA ALA A 682 -12.33 -48.53 10.76
C ALA A 682 -12.70 -47.47 9.70
N LEU A 683 -12.88 -46.20 10.11
CA LEU A 683 -13.27 -45.11 9.23
C LEU A 683 -12.05 -44.29 8.79
N PRO A 684 -11.95 -43.90 7.51
CA PRO A 684 -10.91 -42.99 7.06
C PRO A 684 -11.13 -41.58 7.62
N TRP A 685 -10.06 -40.84 7.87
CA TRP A 685 -10.14 -39.48 8.39
C TRP A 685 -9.85 -38.46 7.27
N PRO A 686 -10.83 -37.62 6.88
CA PRO A 686 -10.62 -36.58 5.88
C PRO A 686 -9.73 -35.48 6.46
N GLY A 687 -8.50 -35.34 6.01
CA GLY A 687 -7.52 -34.36 6.50
C GLY A 687 -6.98 -33.43 5.43
N PHE A 688 -7.17 -33.76 4.15
CA PHE A 688 -6.48 -33.11 3.04
C PHE A 688 -7.44 -32.48 2.04
N ASP A 689 -7.74 -31.20 2.26
CA ASP A 689 -8.50 -30.39 1.31
C ASP A 689 -8.22 -28.88 1.48
N LEU A 690 -8.56 -28.09 0.46
CA LEU A 690 -8.56 -26.63 0.52
C LEU A 690 -9.67 -26.12 1.46
N GLN A 691 -10.86 -26.71 1.33
CA GLN A 691 -12.03 -26.35 2.13
C GLN A 691 -11.93 -27.08 3.47
N ARG A 692 -11.91 -26.32 4.56
CA ARG A 692 -11.59 -26.86 5.90
C ARG A 692 -12.77 -27.50 6.64
N GLU A 693 -13.99 -27.22 6.21
CA GLU A 693 -15.20 -27.78 6.81
C GLU A 693 -15.25 -29.31 6.63
N GLY A 694 -15.52 -30.02 7.72
CA GLY A 694 -15.56 -31.48 7.79
C GLY A 694 -14.21 -32.17 7.90
N LEU A 695 -13.09 -31.43 7.86
CA LEU A 695 -11.74 -32.00 7.95
C LEU A 695 -11.32 -32.25 9.40
N VAL A 696 -10.52 -33.29 9.60
CA VAL A 696 -9.68 -33.52 10.77
C VAL A 696 -8.47 -32.61 10.69
N GLU A 697 -8.25 -31.84 11.75
CA GLU A 697 -7.18 -30.87 11.88
C GLU A 697 -6.45 -31.10 13.21
N LEU A 698 -5.15 -30.77 13.23
CA LEU A 698 -4.40 -30.66 14.46
C LEU A 698 -4.75 -29.33 15.12
N ARG A 699 -5.23 -29.35 16.35
CA ARG A 699 -5.41 -28.15 17.15
C ARG A 699 -4.24 -28.00 18.10
N ALA A 700 -3.66 -26.80 18.11
CA ALA A 700 -2.57 -26.41 18.98
C ALA A 700 -3.06 -25.31 19.91
N ALA A 701 -2.86 -25.48 21.21
CA ALA A 701 -3.28 -24.52 22.23
C ALA A 701 -2.18 -24.26 23.24
N PHE A 702 -1.89 -22.99 23.46
CA PHE A 702 -0.98 -22.52 24.50
C PHE A 702 -1.82 -22.14 25.73
N ALA A 703 -1.66 -22.91 26.79
CA ALA A 703 -2.29 -22.66 28.08
C ALA A 703 -1.26 -22.19 29.10
N HIS A 704 -1.68 -21.30 29.99
CA HIS A 704 -0.95 -20.97 31.21
C HIS A 704 -0.91 -22.19 32.14
N PRO A 705 -0.01 -22.23 33.14
CA PRO A 705 0.02 -23.32 34.12
C PRO A 705 -1.28 -23.50 34.92
N ASP A 706 -2.12 -22.46 35.00
CA ASP A 706 -3.45 -22.49 35.61
C ASP A 706 -4.55 -23.08 34.70
N GLY A 707 -4.21 -23.46 33.46
CA GLY A 707 -5.14 -24.03 32.47
C GLY A 707 -5.81 -23.01 31.54
N ARG A 708 -5.63 -21.70 31.77
CA ARG A 708 -6.22 -20.65 30.93
C ARG A 708 -5.56 -20.62 29.56
N ILE A 709 -6.33 -20.67 28.48
CA ILE A 709 -5.79 -20.61 27.11
C ILE A 709 -5.45 -19.16 26.74
N GLU A 710 -4.19 -18.94 26.37
CA GLU A 710 -3.71 -17.67 25.82
C GLU A 710 -3.95 -17.59 24.31
N LYS A 711 -3.72 -18.70 23.60
CA LYS A 711 -3.81 -18.78 22.14
C LYS A 711 -4.18 -20.19 21.72
N SER A 712 -5.06 -20.32 20.74
CA SER A 712 -5.32 -21.59 20.06
C SER A 712 -5.40 -21.40 18.56
N GLU A 713 -4.84 -22.34 17.80
CA GLU A 713 -4.90 -22.38 16.35
C GLU A 713 -5.23 -23.78 15.84
N ARG A 714 -5.80 -23.86 14.64
CA ARG A 714 -6.06 -25.13 13.95
C ARG A 714 -5.20 -25.24 12.70
N ILE A 715 -4.51 -26.36 12.56
CA ILE A 715 -3.53 -26.66 11.55
C ILE A 715 -4.05 -27.85 10.73
N PRO A 716 -4.55 -27.59 9.50
CA PRO A 716 -4.97 -28.67 8.61
C PRO A 716 -3.86 -29.66 8.33
N LEU A 717 -4.23 -30.93 8.18
CA LEU A 717 -3.33 -31.99 7.79
C LEU A 717 -2.91 -31.83 6.32
N VAL A 718 -1.89 -32.59 5.93
CA VAL A 718 -1.39 -32.62 4.54
C VAL A 718 -1.78 -33.91 3.81
N ALA A 719 -2.49 -34.82 4.48
CA ALA A 719 -2.93 -36.10 3.94
C ALA A 719 -4.24 -36.52 4.61
N ASP A 720 -5.07 -37.26 3.88
CA ASP A 720 -6.13 -38.06 4.49
C ASP A 720 -5.49 -39.25 5.24
N VAL A 721 -6.11 -39.70 6.34
CA VAL A 721 -5.56 -40.81 7.16
C VAL A 721 -6.42 -42.05 6.99
N ALA A 722 -5.95 -42.99 6.17
CA ALA A 722 -6.62 -44.26 5.92
C ALA A 722 -6.77 -45.11 7.20
N PRO A 723 -7.75 -46.04 7.28
CA PRO A 723 -7.87 -47.00 8.38
C PRO A 723 -6.58 -47.83 8.53
N GLY A 724 -6.05 -47.95 9.74
CA GLY A 724 -4.76 -48.58 10.01
C GLY A 724 -3.54 -47.81 9.49
N GLY A 725 -3.75 -46.65 8.85
CA GLY A 725 -2.71 -45.84 8.24
C GLY A 725 -2.04 -44.88 9.22
N THR A 726 -0.86 -44.40 8.84
CA THR A 726 -0.15 -43.34 9.55
C THR A 726 0.11 -42.16 8.61
N ALA A 727 -0.32 -40.96 9.01
CA ALA A 727 0.02 -39.72 8.35
C ALA A 727 1.16 -39.02 9.11
N ARG A 728 2.23 -38.68 8.39
CA ARG A 728 3.34 -37.87 8.93
C ARG A 728 3.25 -36.47 8.34
N THR A 729 3.31 -35.46 9.19
CA THR A 729 3.25 -34.07 8.77
C THR A 729 4.19 -33.20 9.59
N VAL A 730 4.48 -32.01 9.06
CA VAL A 730 5.21 -30.96 9.76
C VAL A 730 4.21 -29.84 10.05
N ALA A 731 3.82 -29.73 11.31
CA ALA A 731 2.99 -28.63 11.78
C ALA A 731 3.88 -27.40 12.05
N LEU A 732 3.39 -26.23 11.67
CA LEU A 732 4.03 -24.94 11.96
C LEU A 732 3.21 -24.28 13.05
N VAL A 733 3.73 -24.31 14.28
CA VAL A 733 3.03 -23.80 15.47
C VAL A 733 3.62 -22.46 15.85
N ALA A 734 2.80 -21.42 15.93
CA ALA A 734 3.25 -20.08 16.29
C ALA A 734 2.97 -19.81 17.78
N ALA A 735 3.98 -19.46 18.55
CA ALA A 735 3.81 -19.10 19.95
C ALA A 735 2.95 -17.83 20.17
N PRO A 736 2.43 -17.63 21.40
CA PRO A 736 2.00 -16.32 21.88
C PRO A 736 3.16 -15.30 21.85
N THR A 737 2.82 -14.01 21.84
CA THR A 737 3.82 -12.93 21.88
C THR A 737 4.20 -12.52 23.30
N ARG A 738 3.34 -12.83 24.28
CA ARG A 738 3.55 -12.48 25.69
C ARG A 738 4.59 -13.40 26.30
N ARG A 739 5.50 -12.82 27.10
CA ARG A 739 6.50 -13.58 27.85
C ARG A 739 5.82 -14.47 28.91
N GLY A 740 6.28 -15.71 29.03
CA GLY A 740 5.78 -16.64 30.04
C GLY A 740 6.13 -18.09 29.78
N ARG A 741 5.83 -18.93 30.78
CA ARG A 741 5.83 -20.39 30.63
C ARG A 741 4.44 -20.86 30.24
N TYR A 742 4.36 -21.69 29.21
CA TYR A 742 3.12 -22.22 28.68
C TYR A 742 3.19 -23.75 28.57
N ARG A 743 2.02 -24.39 28.62
CA ARG A 743 1.83 -25.76 28.12
C ARG A 743 1.28 -25.67 26.71
N LEU A 744 1.98 -26.30 25.76
CA LEU A 744 1.48 -26.51 24.41
C LEU A 744 0.74 -27.86 24.37
N CYS A 745 -0.58 -27.80 24.29
CA CYS A 745 -1.45 -28.95 24.16
C CYS A 745 -1.82 -29.15 22.68
N LEU A 746 -1.68 -30.38 22.20
CA LEU A 746 -1.91 -30.79 20.81
C LEU A 746 -2.95 -31.91 20.79
N ASP A 747 -4.06 -31.70 20.08
CA ASP A 747 -5.11 -32.69 19.90
C ASP A 747 -5.66 -32.71 18.47
N LEU A 748 -6.49 -33.72 18.16
CA LEU A 748 -7.13 -33.85 16.85
C LEU A 748 -8.61 -33.50 16.97
N VAL A 749 -9.07 -32.62 16.09
CA VAL A 749 -10.46 -32.20 16.02
C VAL A 749 -10.99 -32.31 14.60
N GLN A 750 -12.26 -32.66 14.45
CA GLN A 750 -12.99 -32.47 13.21
C GLN A 750 -13.70 -31.13 13.24
N ARG A 751 -13.44 -30.29 12.24
CA ARG A 751 -14.05 -28.97 12.12
C ARG A 751 -15.46 -29.10 11.54
N LEU A 752 -16.47 -28.60 12.26
CA LEU A 752 -17.87 -28.62 11.82
C LEU A 752 -18.53 -27.26 12.06
N SER A 753 -19.60 -26.97 11.30
CA SER A 753 -20.32 -25.69 11.33
C SER A 753 -20.90 -25.36 12.71
N GLY A 754 -21.23 -26.38 13.52
CA GLY A 754 -21.73 -26.23 14.88
C GLY A 754 -20.64 -26.19 15.98
N GLY A 755 -19.36 -26.23 15.60
CA GLY A 755 -18.23 -26.28 16.53
C GLY A 755 -17.31 -27.47 16.27
N ASP A 756 -16.11 -27.41 16.84
CA ASP A 756 -15.10 -28.48 16.67
C ASP A 756 -15.50 -29.72 17.49
N ARG A 757 -15.45 -30.90 16.86
CA ARG A 757 -15.63 -32.20 17.53
C ARG A 757 -14.26 -32.83 17.80
N ALA A 758 -13.90 -33.04 19.07
CA ALA A 758 -12.66 -33.75 19.40
C ALA A 758 -12.72 -35.20 18.92
N LEU A 759 -11.63 -35.70 18.33
CA LEU A 759 -11.47 -37.12 18.06
C LEU A 759 -11.06 -37.83 19.36
N PRO A 760 -11.46 -39.09 19.58
CA PRO A 760 -11.05 -39.87 20.75
C PRO A 760 -9.61 -40.40 20.56
N VAL A 761 -8.67 -39.47 20.42
CA VAL A 761 -7.22 -39.68 20.34
C VAL A 761 -6.59 -38.95 21.53
N PRO A 762 -5.74 -39.61 22.34
CA PRO A 762 -5.09 -38.95 23.46
C PRO A 762 -4.29 -37.70 23.02
N PRO A 763 -4.45 -36.56 23.69
CA PRO A 763 -3.69 -35.36 23.38
C PRO A 763 -2.21 -35.52 23.77
N VAL A 764 -1.37 -34.67 23.22
CA VAL A 764 0.05 -34.55 23.62
C VAL A 764 0.30 -33.18 24.24
N GLU A 765 0.99 -33.15 25.36
CA GLU A 765 1.38 -31.93 26.06
C GLU A 765 2.90 -31.75 26.04
N LEU A 766 3.34 -30.52 25.77
CA LEU A 766 4.75 -30.12 25.77
C LEU A 766 4.92 -28.86 26.60
N GLU A 767 6.07 -28.71 27.27
CA GLU A 767 6.45 -27.44 27.89
C GLU A 767 6.99 -26.47 26.83
N ALA A 768 6.58 -25.21 26.92
CA ALA A 768 7.05 -24.14 26.05
C ALA A 768 7.42 -22.90 26.88
N ASP A 769 8.68 -22.47 26.76
CA ASP A 769 9.15 -21.20 27.30
C ASP A 769 9.08 -20.13 26.21
N VAL A 770 8.38 -19.03 26.48
CA VAL A 770 8.27 -17.89 25.56
C VAL A 770 8.96 -16.69 26.16
N ASP A 771 10.07 -16.28 25.56
CA ASP A 771 10.79 -15.04 25.85
C ASP A 771 10.35 -13.94 24.86
N GLY A 772 9.13 -13.43 25.10
CA GLY A 772 8.51 -12.33 24.36
C GLY A 772 8.71 -10.97 25.04
N ASP A 773 8.03 -9.94 24.52
CA ASP A 773 8.00 -8.60 25.10
C ASP A 773 6.67 -8.39 25.85
N ASP A 774 6.68 -7.73 27.00
CA ASP A 774 5.46 -7.43 27.79
C ASP A 774 4.58 -6.32 27.17
N THR A 775 4.86 -5.93 25.92
CA THR A 775 4.02 -4.97 25.20
C THR A 775 2.65 -5.61 24.91
N PRO A 776 1.53 -4.90 25.16
CA PRO A 776 0.20 -5.44 24.95
C PRO A 776 0.05 -6.01 23.54
N ALA A 777 -0.55 -7.20 23.44
CA ALA A 777 -0.84 -7.93 22.19
C ALA A 777 -1.66 -7.10 21.15
N GLU A 778 -2.12 -5.91 21.52
CA GLU A 778 -2.82 -4.95 20.67
C GLU A 778 -1.95 -4.37 19.55
N LEU A 779 -0.61 -4.34 19.70
CA LEU A 779 0.31 -3.82 18.69
C LEU A 779 0.58 -4.79 17.51
N ILE A 780 0.29 -6.08 17.70
CA ILE A 780 0.42 -7.11 16.66
C ILE A 780 -0.98 -7.68 16.43
N GLY A 781 -1.80 -6.89 15.73
CA GLY A 781 -3.17 -7.23 15.37
C GLY A 781 -3.25 -8.44 14.44
N LEU A 782 -3.07 -9.63 14.99
CA LEU A 782 -3.39 -10.90 14.36
C LEU A 782 -4.02 -11.82 15.41
N MET A 783 -5.34 -12.01 15.25
CA MET A 783 -6.13 -13.12 15.76
C MET A 783 -6.38 -13.17 17.28
N ARG A 784 -7.18 -12.25 17.81
CA ARG A 784 -8.20 -12.67 18.78
C ARG A 784 -9.45 -13.07 17.99
N ARG A 785 -9.66 -14.37 17.82
CA ARG A 785 -11.02 -14.89 17.64
C ARG A 785 -11.55 -15.10 19.05
N ASP A 786 -12.77 -14.63 19.33
CA ASP A 786 -13.52 -15.10 20.49
C ASP A 786 -13.65 -16.62 20.34
N VAL A 787 -12.81 -17.36 21.07
CA VAL A 787 -12.90 -18.82 21.16
C VAL A 787 -13.83 -19.06 22.35
N PRO A 788 -14.98 -19.74 22.17
CA PRO A 788 -15.76 -20.19 23.31
C PRO A 788 -14.85 -20.96 24.27
N GLU A 789 -15.04 -20.77 25.58
CA GLU A 789 -14.23 -21.46 26.58
C GLU A 789 -14.17 -22.95 26.24
N PRO A 790 -12.95 -23.51 26.09
CA PRO A 790 -12.84 -24.90 25.73
C PRO A 790 -13.38 -25.76 26.86
N THR A 791 -14.22 -26.72 26.51
CA THR A 791 -14.70 -27.78 27.42
C THR A 791 -13.64 -28.86 27.67
N TRP A 792 -12.39 -28.67 27.22
CA TRP A 792 -11.30 -29.62 27.37
C TRP A 792 -10.25 -29.08 28.35
N ALA A 793 -9.78 -29.94 29.25
CA ALA A 793 -8.77 -29.58 30.24
C ALA A 793 -7.37 -29.93 29.74
N CYS A 794 -6.56 -28.93 29.35
CA CYS A 794 -5.08 -29.06 29.41
C CYS A 794 -4.74 -29.50 30.85
N GLY A 795 -4.22 -30.71 31.04
CA GLY A 795 -3.73 -31.19 32.34
C GLY A 795 -4.67 -32.08 33.19
N ALA A 796 -5.72 -32.71 32.65
CA ALA A 796 -6.58 -33.63 33.44
C ALA A 796 -6.33 -35.14 33.25
N GLY A 797 -5.29 -35.58 32.52
CA GLY A 797 -5.05 -37.01 32.29
C GLY A 797 -3.59 -37.41 32.07
N ALA A 798 -3.00 -38.05 33.08
CA ALA A 798 -1.86 -38.96 33.08
C ALA A 798 -0.63 -38.65 32.18
N GLY A 799 0.45 -38.18 32.83
CA GLY A 799 1.84 -38.41 32.41
C GLY A 799 2.44 -37.32 31.52
N VAL A 800 3.22 -36.42 32.12
CA VAL A 800 4.22 -35.61 31.40
C VAL A 800 5.23 -36.59 30.79
N ALA A 801 5.14 -36.86 29.48
CA ALA A 801 6.19 -37.56 28.78
C ALA A 801 7.40 -36.62 28.71
N ALA A 802 8.35 -36.80 29.63
CA ALA A 802 9.64 -36.12 29.57
C ALA A 802 10.26 -36.36 28.19
N ALA A 803 10.81 -35.30 27.58
CA ALA A 803 11.53 -35.37 26.31
C ALA A 803 12.75 -36.31 26.44
N GLY A 804 12.52 -37.61 26.22
CA GLY A 804 13.56 -38.61 26.21
C GLY A 804 14.46 -38.38 25.00
N ARG A 805 15.73 -38.03 25.24
CA ARG A 805 16.80 -38.16 24.23
C ARG A 805 17.07 -39.64 23.99
N ALA A 806 16.19 -40.34 23.30
CA ALA A 806 16.47 -41.69 22.84
C ALA A 806 17.33 -41.62 21.57
N ALA A 807 18.65 -41.61 21.77
CA ALA A 807 19.62 -41.90 20.72
C ALA A 807 19.48 -43.38 20.36
N GLY A 808 18.55 -43.71 19.46
CA GLY A 808 18.35 -45.11 19.03
C GLY A 808 17.35 -45.31 17.89
N ASP A 809 16.33 -44.46 17.76
CA ASP A 809 15.18 -44.80 16.90
C ASP A 809 15.07 -43.91 15.66
N ARG A 810 16.12 -43.90 14.83
CA ARG A 810 16.08 -43.23 13.51
C ARG A 810 15.31 -44.02 12.44
N GLN A 811 15.00 -45.31 12.68
CA GLN A 811 14.33 -46.16 11.70
C GLN A 811 12.80 -46.20 11.86
N ALA A 812 12.24 -45.80 13.01
CA ALA A 812 10.79 -45.75 13.25
C ALA A 812 10.10 -44.42 12.85
N TRP A 813 10.86 -43.42 12.36
CA TRP A 813 10.38 -42.08 11.99
C TRP A 813 10.57 -41.75 10.52
#